data_AF-A0A942AJL3-F1
#
_entry.id   AF-A0A942AJL3-F1
#
_cell.length_a   1.000
_cell.length_b   1.000
_cell.length_c   1.000
_cell.angle_alpha   90.00
_cell.angle_beta   90.00
_cell.angle_gamma   90.00
#
_symmetry.space_group_name_H-M   'P 1'
#
loop_
_entity.id
_entity.type
_entity.pdbx_description
1 polymer ?
#
loop_
_entity_poly.entity_id
_entity_poly.type
_entity_poly.pdbx_seq_one_letter_code
_entity_poly.pdbx_strand_id
1 'polypeptide(L)'
;MTKKNLIILLLIPFLIALLGVVTINTTFHFIDNDIIAIQWDYDDTEAFKLQDNLYLLEAVGVNQKNYPAGAGNTLVWSIRNRNIEDDNVYGEIVKQDQHYYLKTLACGEVIITCSNEKGTIFKSMHAIIYENGAILIQTKIRGSQNNIDQTIYYGEYDLENQNKIKASVDLEITAVPKSISSLLRIENQTDNIEIDLMNHTLEIKDAGFASFTISCGDENIAKNATYSFEVVENGVNVYSYDDLLNCSNYSNTGEIIVLRKSFESLENAYQMSASGEVLLEDGKPVLKENNVECFGNYNPVTKKFNFKNEIYRFVTTYNKNYIDQWNQSVATSGGSNYISTEILVGLHIQKNFYGNGYTINMHNLTYPTEIIEVDSGDGTFVSIPHLAKDDLFRGPLPFYALGDHNNMPLVEAFGQDNIGMYVEGNDILINDVYVRNCDFGNRLANLDTVGTVLEVSGNNIKIMNARLANGKNVLRSFSSMHVEVINSMLSYARNFLVSLGTNEYILIDGSKTYDFTDLNGNLTSLQIEDYFQTNGVGDNILNAYLQANFSSKENMKKALLSMQRALSNEKLIQDEENNPIYKGSMKIKDTFFYQSGIAAISLESMFNGPFLYSNIPSVIWEVLGMLETQEGIPLDSLKTSKIAGLSYPVELEICGNTKFYDYKTTDSVDISGLITENISKFAQSVDPSYEGIIDIDKIFPIKQYLIDKATTQGSIYTDNGKTYINLPIAYYGGGLNLSKVEVSTEDITIHFNPEIEIDLIDNYLNLGQGSNTVEMLKNMMLKAVTVVTGYEPFKFVCMKGDGYLYGETPKISDLILNNIKGE
;
A
#
# COMPACT_ATOMS: atom_id res chain seq x y z
N MET A 1 -43.85 22.66 -27.19
CA MET A 1 -42.46 22.23 -27.47
C MET A 1 -41.55 23.32 -26.92
N THR A 2 -40.86 23.08 -25.81
CA THR A 2 -39.97 24.06 -25.16
C THR A 2 -38.68 24.20 -25.96
N LYS A 3 -38.02 25.37 -25.90
CA LYS A 3 -36.75 25.66 -26.61
C LYS A 3 -35.66 24.59 -26.38
N LYS A 4 -35.69 23.85 -25.25
CA LYS A 4 -34.82 22.70 -24.93
C LYS A 4 -34.89 21.58 -25.98
N ASN A 5 -36.07 21.26 -26.52
CA ASN A 5 -36.24 20.11 -27.42
C ASN A 5 -35.76 20.39 -28.85
N LEU A 6 -35.65 21.67 -29.25
CA LEU A 6 -35.28 22.05 -30.61
C LEU A 6 -33.76 22.02 -30.85
N ILE A 7 -32.97 22.30 -29.81
CA ILE A 7 -31.49 22.26 -29.85
C ILE A 7 -31.01 20.80 -29.89
N ILE A 8 -31.66 19.92 -29.13
CA ILE A 8 -31.40 18.47 -29.11
C ILE A 8 -31.74 17.82 -30.46
N LEU A 9 -32.82 18.24 -31.12
CA LEU A 9 -33.23 17.69 -32.42
C LEU A 9 -32.30 18.05 -33.59
N LEU A 10 -31.56 19.16 -33.49
CA LEU A 10 -30.68 19.67 -34.56
C LEU A 10 -29.28 19.02 -34.56
N LEU A 11 -28.90 18.31 -33.50
CA LEU A 11 -27.61 17.62 -33.35
C LEU A 11 -27.58 16.21 -33.99
N ILE A 12 -28.76 15.59 -34.16
CA ILE A 12 -28.94 14.19 -34.56
C ILE A 12 -28.32 13.81 -35.92
N PRO A 13 -28.41 14.63 -37.00
CA PRO A 13 -27.84 14.25 -38.30
C PRO A 13 -26.31 14.41 -38.39
N PHE A 14 -25.68 15.16 -37.47
CA PHE A 14 -24.23 15.43 -37.49
C PHE A 14 -23.43 14.45 -36.63
N LEU A 15 -24.04 13.87 -35.58
CA LEU A 15 -23.47 12.81 -34.73
C LEU A 15 -23.12 11.54 -35.52
N ILE A 16 -23.88 11.25 -36.59
CA ILE A 16 -23.67 10.07 -37.46
C ILE A 16 -22.40 10.21 -38.34
N ALA A 17 -21.87 11.42 -38.54
CA ALA A 17 -20.71 11.66 -39.40
C ALA A 17 -19.34 11.57 -38.69
N LEU A 18 -19.32 11.47 -37.35
CA LEU A 18 -18.10 11.51 -36.52
C LEU A 18 -17.72 10.13 -35.95
N LEU A 19 -18.26 9.06 -36.53
CA LEU A 19 -17.92 7.66 -36.24
C LEU A 19 -16.48 7.35 -36.68
N GLY A 20 -15.53 7.58 -35.78
CA GLY A 20 -14.21 6.99 -35.79
C GLY A 20 -14.11 5.96 -34.66
N VAL A 21 -14.21 4.69 -35.01
CA VAL A 21 -14.13 3.50 -34.15
C VAL A 21 -12.97 3.58 -33.15
N VAL A 22 -13.24 3.38 -31.86
CA VAL A 22 -12.30 2.70 -30.96
C VAL A 22 -13.10 1.73 -30.09
N THR A 23 -12.94 0.46 -30.42
CA THR A 23 -13.35 -0.71 -29.64
C THR A 23 -12.81 -0.58 -28.22
N ILE A 24 -13.64 -0.88 -27.21
CA ILE A 24 -13.18 -1.12 -25.84
C ILE A 24 -12.20 -2.30 -25.90
N ASN A 25 -10.91 -2.02 -25.81
CA ASN A 25 -10.00 -2.96 -25.21
C ASN A 25 -9.95 -2.58 -23.73
N THR A 26 -10.84 -3.16 -22.91
CA THR A 26 -10.55 -3.38 -21.49
C THR A 26 -9.37 -4.35 -21.48
N THR A 27 -8.18 -3.81 -21.69
CA THR A 27 -6.95 -4.59 -21.70
C THR A 27 -6.73 -4.96 -20.25
N PHE A 28 -7.06 -6.20 -19.89
CA PHE A 28 -6.74 -6.70 -18.57
C PHE A 28 -5.22 -6.70 -18.43
N HIS A 29 -4.70 -5.74 -17.67
CA HIS A 29 -3.29 -5.69 -17.31
C HIS A 29 -3.03 -6.74 -16.23
N PHE A 30 -2.67 -7.93 -16.68
CA PHE A 30 -2.19 -8.98 -15.81
C PHE A 30 -0.76 -8.67 -15.39
N ILE A 31 -0.51 -8.73 -14.09
CA ILE A 31 0.85 -8.73 -13.55
C ILE A 31 1.25 -10.16 -13.20
N ASP A 32 2.55 -10.42 -13.27
CA ASP A 32 3.10 -11.74 -12.99
C ASP A 32 2.82 -12.12 -11.53
N ASN A 33 2.07 -13.20 -11.33
CA ASN A 33 1.68 -13.65 -10.00
C ASN A 33 2.80 -14.49 -9.37
N ASP A 34 3.00 -14.29 -8.07
CA ASP A 34 3.91 -15.09 -7.27
C ASP A 34 3.17 -16.28 -6.63
N ILE A 35 3.91 -17.28 -6.15
CA ILE A 35 3.36 -18.19 -5.15
C ILE A 35 3.06 -17.40 -3.87
N ILE A 36 2.05 -17.84 -3.11
CA ILE A 36 1.66 -17.16 -1.87
C ILE A 36 2.37 -17.70 -0.64
N ALA A 37 2.91 -18.93 -0.72
CA ALA A 37 3.66 -19.58 0.34
C ALA A 37 4.49 -20.77 -0.18
N ILE A 38 5.39 -21.28 0.66
CA ILE A 38 6.07 -22.57 0.48
C ILE A 38 5.60 -23.51 1.60
N GLN A 39 5.15 -24.69 1.22
CA GLN A 39 4.75 -25.75 2.15
C GLN A 39 5.81 -26.85 2.16
N TRP A 40 6.23 -27.27 3.36
CA TRP A 40 7.14 -28.37 3.60
C TRP A 40 6.93 -28.94 5.01
N ASP A 41 7.56 -30.07 5.33
CA ASP A 41 7.37 -30.76 6.61
C ASP A 41 8.53 -30.58 7.60
N TYR A 42 9.55 -29.78 7.24
CA TYR A 42 10.72 -29.53 8.09
C TYR A 42 10.41 -28.65 9.30
N ASP A 43 10.99 -29.01 10.44
CA ASP A 43 10.98 -28.22 11.67
C ASP A 43 11.97 -27.03 11.59
N ASP A 44 11.98 -26.19 12.63
CA ASP A 44 12.90 -25.04 12.72
C ASP A 44 14.37 -25.48 12.75
N THR A 45 14.66 -26.61 13.42
CA THR A 45 15.99 -27.22 13.46
C THR A 45 15.93 -28.70 13.11
N GLU A 46 16.66 -29.08 12.07
CA GLU A 46 16.74 -30.45 11.54
C GLU A 46 18.13 -31.07 11.76
N ALA A 47 18.21 -32.39 11.89
CA ALA A 47 19.47 -33.12 12.05
C ALA A 47 19.74 -34.04 10.85
N PHE A 48 20.89 -33.85 10.20
CA PHE A 48 21.33 -34.68 9.07
C PHE A 48 22.62 -35.43 9.43
N LYS A 49 22.59 -36.75 9.33
CA LYS A 49 23.79 -37.56 9.58
C LYS A 49 24.79 -37.42 8.44
N LEU A 50 26.07 -37.24 8.78
CA LEU A 50 27.18 -37.27 7.84
C LEU A 50 27.29 -38.66 7.20
N GLN A 51 27.03 -38.72 5.90
CA GLN A 51 27.06 -39.95 5.12
C GLN A 51 27.31 -39.67 3.63
N ASP A 52 27.66 -40.71 2.88
CA ASP A 52 27.90 -40.62 1.43
C ASP A 52 26.59 -40.45 0.62
N ASN A 53 25.46 -40.90 1.17
CA ASN A 53 24.16 -40.83 0.51
C ASN A 53 23.56 -39.41 0.59
N LEU A 54 22.86 -39.04 -0.47
CA LEU A 54 22.15 -37.76 -0.59
C LEU A 54 20.82 -37.78 0.18
N TYR A 55 20.48 -36.68 0.84
CA TYR A 55 19.16 -36.47 1.44
C TYR A 55 18.28 -35.69 0.48
N LEU A 56 17.11 -36.23 0.12
CA LEU A 56 16.14 -35.53 -0.72
C LEU A 56 15.55 -34.33 0.03
N LEU A 57 15.45 -33.20 -0.66
CA LEU A 57 14.81 -31.98 -0.16
C LEU A 57 13.45 -31.80 -0.84
N GLU A 58 12.39 -31.71 -0.06
CA GLU A 58 11.00 -31.67 -0.55
C GLU A 58 10.26 -30.42 -0.09
N ALA A 59 9.66 -29.70 -1.04
CA ALA A 59 8.79 -28.56 -0.77
C ALA A 59 7.83 -28.36 -1.94
N VAL A 60 6.70 -27.71 -1.66
CA VAL A 60 5.67 -27.40 -2.65
C VAL A 60 5.35 -25.92 -2.62
N GLY A 61 5.38 -25.26 -3.78
CA GLY A 61 4.93 -23.88 -3.93
C GLY A 61 3.40 -23.84 -3.88
N VAL A 62 2.85 -23.01 -3.01
CA VAL A 62 1.40 -22.82 -2.88
C VAL A 62 0.96 -21.68 -3.78
N ASN A 63 0.12 -21.98 -4.76
CA ASN A 63 -0.48 -20.97 -5.64
C ASN A 63 -1.78 -20.44 -5.03
N GLN A 64 -2.13 -19.19 -5.35
CA GLN A 64 -3.49 -18.74 -5.11
C GLN A 64 -4.48 -19.52 -5.97
N LYS A 65 -5.61 -19.87 -5.37
CA LYS A 65 -6.73 -20.52 -6.06
C LYS A 65 -7.18 -19.68 -7.26
N ASN A 66 -7.35 -20.33 -8.40
CA ASN A 66 -7.72 -19.74 -9.70
C ASN A 66 -6.66 -18.82 -10.38
N TYR A 67 -5.53 -18.54 -9.73
CA TYR A 67 -4.49 -17.66 -10.27
C TYR A 67 -3.12 -18.37 -10.24
N PRO A 68 -2.77 -19.18 -11.25
CA PRO A 68 -1.49 -19.86 -11.28
C PRO A 68 -0.34 -18.85 -11.26
N ALA A 69 0.73 -19.16 -10.54
CA ALA A 69 1.92 -18.34 -10.53
C ALA A 69 2.59 -18.35 -11.90
N GLY A 70 3.17 -17.22 -12.32
CA GLY A 70 3.84 -17.11 -13.62
C GLY A 70 5.29 -17.60 -13.58
N ALA A 71 6.12 -17.12 -14.51
CA ALA A 71 7.50 -17.59 -14.65
C ALA A 71 8.36 -17.26 -13.40
N GLY A 72 9.44 -18.01 -13.15
CA GLY A 72 10.33 -17.75 -12.01
C GLY A 72 9.79 -18.21 -10.65
N ASN A 73 8.71 -18.99 -10.64
CA ASN A 73 8.10 -19.54 -9.42
C ASN A 73 8.54 -20.98 -9.11
N THR A 74 9.47 -21.54 -9.90
CA THR A 74 10.09 -22.83 -9.59
C THR A 74 10.85 -22.72 -8.27
N LEU A 75 10.77 -23.75 -7.43
CA LEU A 75 11.51 -23.77 -6.18
C LEU A 75 12.99 -24.09 -6.42
N VAL A 76 13.86 -23.31 -5.78
CA VAL A 76 15.30 -23.46 -5.75
C VAL A 76 15.78 -23.51 -4.30
N TRP A 77 16.88 -24.24 -4.09
CA TRP A 77 17.44 -24.49 -2.77
C TRP A 77 18.86 -23.93 -2.68
N SER A 78 19.18 -23.35 -1.53
CA SER A 78 20.52 -22.84 -1.21
C SER A 78 20.92 -23.24 0.20
N ILE A 79 22.23 -23.21 0.44
CA ILE A 79 22.85 -23.52 1.73
C ILE A 79 23.89 -22.45 2.05
N ARG A 80 23.95 -22.05 3.31
CA ARG A 80 25.01 -21.21 3.86
C ARG A 80 25.39 -21.68 5.26
N ASN A 81 26.59 -21.36 5.72
CA ASN A 81 26.94 -21.59 7.11
C ASN A 81 26.08 -20.72 8.04
N ARG A 82 25.79 -21.25 9.22
CA ARG A 82 25.06 -20.50 10.26
C ARG A 82 25.87 -19.26 10.68
N ASN A 83 27.15 -19.45 10.94
CA ASN A 83 28.11 -18.36 11.08
C ASN A 83 28.63 -17.96 9.69
N ILE A 84 28.35 -16.74 9.26
CA ILE A 84 28.74 -16.25 7.93
C ILE A 84 30.25 -15.97 7.80
N GLU A 85 30.94 -15.80 8.94
CA GLU A 85 32.40 -15.64 8.99
C GLU A 85 33.14 -16.98 8.96
N ASP A 86 32.42 -18.10 9.04
CA ASP A 86 33.00 -19.43 8.94
C ASP A 86 33.15 -19.85 7.47
N ASP A 87 34.39 -20.08 7.03
CA ASP A 87 34.72 -20.48 5.67
C ASP A 87 34.68 -22.02 5.45
N ASN A 88 34.43 -22.82 6.50
CA ASN A 88 34.38 -24.28 6.37
C ASN A 88 33.15 -24.73 5.58
N VAL A 89 33.30 -25.71 4.68
CA VAL A 89 32.15 -26.23 3.91
C VAL A 89 31.57 -27.46 4.59
N TYR A 90 30.42 -27.32 5.24
CA TYR A 90 29.76 -28.43 5.95
C TYR A 90 28.83 -29.27 5.06
N GLY A 91 28.27 -28.68 4.01
CA GLY A 91 27.40 -29.37 3.05
C GLY A 91 27.24 -28.61 1.74
N GLU A 92 26.66 -29.27 0.74
CA GLU A 92 26.34 -28.69 -0.56
C GLU A 92 24.94 -29.09 -1.02
N ILE A 93 24.27 -28.21 -1.79
CA ILE A 93 23.02 -28.52 -2.46
C ILE A 93 23.33 -29.05 -3.86
N VAL A 94 22.84 -30.25 -4.18
CA VAL A 94 23.04 -30.91 -5.47
C VAL A 94 21.69 -31.09 -6.16
N LYS A 95 21.59 -30.73 -7.45
CA LYS A 95 20.40 -30.98 -8.27
C LYS A 95 20.61 -32.21 -9.14
N GLN A 96 19.76 -33.23 -9.03
CA GLN A 96 19.75 -34.44 -9.87
C GLN A 96 18.33 -34.75 -10.31
N ASP A 97 18.12 -35.02 -11.60
CA ASP A 97 16.80 -35.41 -12.15
C ASP A 97 15.63 -34.53 -11.68
N GLN A 98 15.82 -33.21 -11.71
CA GLN A 98 14.87 -32.17 -11.23
C GLN A 98 14.60 -32.12 -9.73
N HIS A 99 15.25 -32.96 -8.92
CA HIS A 99 15.15 -32.95 -7.48
C HIS A 99 16.38 -32.30 -6.86
N TYR A 100 16.20 -31.67 -5.70
CA TYR A 100 17.28 -31.09 -4.91
C TYR A 100 17.63 -32.00 -3.75
N TYR A 101 18.92 -32.07 -3.45
CA TYR A 101 19.45 -32.90 -2.39
C TYR A 101 20.45 -32.14 -1.54
N LEU A 102 20.49 -32.45 -0.24
CA LEU A 102 21.60 -32.09 0.63
C LEU A 102 22.66 -33.21 0.58
N LYS A 103 23.90 -32.83 0.25
CA LYS A 103 25.09 -33.66 0.44
C LYS A 103 25.87 -33.16 1.65
N THR A 104 25.99 -34.01 2.65
CA THR A 104 26.75 -33.72 3.88
C THR A 104 28.24 -33.96 3.66
N LEU A 105 29.09 -32.99 4.04
CA LEU A 105 30.54 -33.04 3.80
C LEU A 105 31.36 -33.06 5.09
N ALA A 106 30.93 -32.32 6.12
CA ALA A 106 31.58 -32.27 7.43
C ALA A 106 30.56 -31.92 8.52
N CYS A 107 30.89 -32.25 9.78
CA CYS A 107 30.03 -31.88 10.90
C CYS A 107 30.05 -30.36 11.15
N GLY A 108 28.87 -29.76 11.26
CA GLY A 108 28.71 -28.32 11.46
C GLY A 108 27.25 -27.88 11.36
N GLU A 109 27.04 -26.56 11.39
CA GLU A 109 25.71 -25.94 11.40
C GLU A 109 25.52 -25.05 10.17
N VAL A 110 24.42 -25.28 9.45
CA VAL A 110 24.10 -24.60 8.20
C VAL A 110 22.65 -24.11 8.21
N ILE A 111 22.36 -23.09 7.42
CA ILE A 111 21.00 -22.67 7.10
C ILE A 111 20.68 -23.14 5.69
N ILE A 112 19.60 -23.91 5.56
CA ILE A 112 19.09 -24.37 4.28
C ILE A 112 17.85 -23.55 3.95
N THR A 113 17.83 -22.96 2.76
CA THR A 113 16.73 -22.08 2.32
C THR A 113 16.11 -22.63 1.04
N CYS A 114 14.78 -22.74 1.04
CA CYS A 114 14.00 -22.92 -0.17
C CYS A 114 13.38 -21.57 -0.54
N SER A 115 13.44 -21.20 -1.81
CA SER A 115 12.83 -19.99 -2.34
C SER A 115 12.28 -20.23 -3.73
N ASN A 116 11.38 -19.37 -4.21
CA ASN A 116 11.16 -19.28 -5.65
C ASN A 116 12.41 -18.71 -6.36
N GLU A 117 12.58 -18.95 -7.65
CA GLU A 117 13.73 -18.42 -8.42
C GLU A 117 13.87 -16.89 -8.33
N LYS A 118 12.75 -16.19 -8.15
CA LYS A 118 12.69 -14.73 -7.92
C LYS A 118 13.30 -14.31 -6.58
N GLY A 119 13.27 -15.16 -5.56
CA GLY A 119 13.74 -14.86 -4.20
C GLY A 119 12.79 -13.96 -3.39
N THR A 120 11.55 -13.77 -3.87
CA THR A 120 10.49 -12.96 -3.26
C THR A 120 9.66 -13.72 -2.24
N ILE A 121 9.73 -15.06 -2.26
CA ILE A 121 9.13 -15.96 -1.27
C ILE A 121 10.19 -16.98 -0.89
N PHE A 122 10.38 -17.20 0.41
CA PHE A 122 11.34 -18.15 0.95
C PHE A 122 10.82 -18.80 2.22
N LYS A 123 11.42 -19.93 2.59
CA LYS A 123 11.42 -20.51 3.93
C LYS A 123 12.83 -21.03 4.23
N SER A 124 13.27 -20.93 5.49
CA SER A 124 14.59 -21.39 5.92
C SER A 124 14.50 -22.25 7.17
N MET A 125 15.37 -23.26 7.25
CA MET A 125 15.56 -24.09 8.43
C MET A 125 17.02 -24.10 8.86
N HIS A 126 17.25 -24.24 10.17
CA HIS A 126 18.56 -24.55 10.71
C HIS A 126 18.82 -26.05 10.58
N ALA A 127 19.98 -26.44 10.08
CA ALA A 127 20.36 -27.83 9.90
C ALA A 127 21.68 -28.14 10.58
N ILE A 128 21.67 -29.16 11.45
CA ILE A 128 22.85 -29.68 12.15
C ILE A 128 23.35 -30.92 11.42
N ILE A 129 24.55 -30.84 10.85
CA ILE A 129 25.22 -31.99 10.24
C ILE A 129 26.08 -32.67 11.31
N TYR A 130 25.82 -33.95 11.57
CA TYR A 130 26.42 -34.68 12.71
C TYR A 130 26.96 -36.06 12.33
N GLU A 131 27.97 -36.55 13.04
CA GLU A 131 28.51 -37.91 12.83
C GLU A 131 27.94 -38.93 13.82
N ASN A 132 28.10 -38.66 15.12
CA ASN A 132 27.72 -39.58 16.20
C ASN A 132 26.31 -39.30 16.74
N GLY A 133 26.01 -38.02 17.01
CA GLY A 133 24.70 -37.58 17.47
C GLY A 133 24.51 -36.07 17.47
N ALA A 134 23.27 -35.64 17.66
CA ALA A 134 22.83 -34.25 17.70
C ALA A 134 21.76 -34.05 18.78
N ILE A 135 21.71 -32.84 19.33
CA ILE A 135 20.66 -32.37 20.23
C ILE A 135 19.92 -31.25 19.48
N LEU A 136 18.59 -31.35 19.40
CA LEU A 136 17.73 -30.36 18.77
C LEU A 136 16.87 -29.71 19.85
N ILE A 137 16.80 -28.38 19.81
CA ILE A 137 15.99 -27.58 20.72
C ILE A 137 15.09 -26.71 19.84
N GLN A 138 13.79 -26.90 19.95
CA GLN A 138 12.80 -26.09 19.26
C GLN A 138 11.57 -25.86 20.16
N THR A 139 10.67 -24.99 19.72
CA THR A 139 9.38 -24.80 20.38
C THR A 139 8.33 -25.71 19.77
N LYS A 140 7.36 -26.12 20.57
CA LYS A 140 6.23 -26.94 20.11
C LYS A 140 5.41 -26.24 19.02
N ILE A 141 5.27 -24.92 19.12
CA ILE A 141 4.75 -24.09 18.04
C ILE A 141 5.95 -23.74 17.14
N ARG A 142 5.88 -24.11 15.86
CA ARG A 142 6.97 -23.85 14.91
C ARG A 142 7.17 -22.34 14.70
N GLY A 143 8.42 -21.94 14.43
CA GLY A 143 8.78 -20.61 13.97
C GLY A 143 8.10 -20.25 12.65
N SER A 144 8.20 -18.98 12.24
CA SER A 144 7.68 -18.56 10.93
C SER A 144 8.51 -19.14 9.77
N GLN A 145 9.79 -19.43 10.03
CA GLN A 145 10.81 -19.80 9.05
C GLN A 145 11.02 -18.74 7.95
N ASN A 146 10.50 -17.53 8.15
CA ASN A 146 10.46 -16.42 7.18
C ASN A 146 11.12 -15.14 7.72
N ASN A 147 11.88 -15.26 8.80
CA ASN A 147 12.52 -14.16 9.51
C ASN A 147 13.56 -13.43 8.66
N ILE A 148 13.49 -12.09 8.67
CA ILE A 148 14.58 -11.22 8.22
C ILE A 148 15.52 -10.94 9.40
N ASP A 149 14.97 -10.56 10.56
CA ASP A 149 15.72 -10.46 11.81
C ASP A 149 15.98 -11.86 12.37
N GLN A 150 17.25 -12.23 12.57
CA GLN A 150 17.60 -13.56 13.08
C GLN A 150 17.37 -13.69 14.61
N THR A 151 17.07 -12.59 15.30
CA THR A 151 16.75 -12.59 16.73
C THR A 151 15.31 -13.04 16.92
N ILE A 152 15.11 -14.09 17.72
CA ILE A 152 13.77 -14.49 18.15
C ILE A 152 13.39 -13.70 19.40
N TYR A 153 12.20 -13.12 19.40
CA TYR A 153 11.65 -12.37 20.52
C TYR A 153 10.54 -13.16 21.23
N TYR A 154 10.54 -13.10 22.56
CA TYR A 154 9.42 -13.52 23.42
C TYR A 154 8.93 -12.35 24.26
N GLY A 155 7.62 -12.29 24.48
CA GLY A 155 7.05 -11.43 25.49
C GLY A 155 7.38 -11.94 26.89
N GLU A 156 7.53 -11.02 27.83
CA GLU A 156 7.63 -11.32 29.26
C GLU A 156 6.36 -11.99 29.81
N TYR A 157 5.23 -11.78 29.14
CA TYR A 157 3.91 -12.24 29.57
C TYR A 157 3.15 -13.02 28.48
N ASP A 158 2.32 -13.96 28.92
CA ASP A 158 1.22 -14.55 28.15
C ASP A 158 -0.12 -13.96 28.63
N LEU A 159 -1.18 -14.15 27.86
CA LEU A 159 -2.54 -13.82 28.29
C LEU A 159 -3.30 -15.06 28.75
N GLU A 160 -3.80 -15.01 29.97
CA GLU A 160 -4.78 -15.97 30.48
C GLU A 160 -6.02 -15.22 30.97
N ASN A 161 -7.18 -15.50 30.34
CA ASN A 161 -8.43 -14.77 30.60
C ASN A 161 -8.24 -13.24 30.55
N GLN A 162 -7.50 -12.75 29.54
CA GLN A 162 -7.16 -11.33 29.34
C GLN A 162 -6.24 -10.72 30.40
N ASN A 163 -5.69 -11.50 31.33
CA ASN A 163 -4.72 -11.03 32.32
C ASN A 163 -3.32 -11.47 31.93
N LYS A 164 -2.35 -10.57 32.12
CA LYS A 164 -0.93 -10.90 31.94
C LYS A 164 -0.46 -11.86 33.03
N ILE A 165 0.08 -12.98 32.62
CA ILE A 165 0.79 -13.95 33.47
C ILE A 165 2.22 -14.11 32.95
N LYS A 166 3.19 -14.46 33.80
CA LYS A 166 4.56 -14.68 33.32
C LYS A 166 4.56 -15.78 32.27
N ALA A 167 5.27 -15.54 31.18
CA ALA A 167 5.21 -16.39 30.01
C ALA A 167 5.85 -17.76 30.27
N SER A 168 5.26 -18.80 29.67
CA SER A 168 5.79 -20.16 29.67
C SER A 168 5.71 -20.74 28.27
N VAL A 169 6.81 -21.32 27.80
CA VAL A 169 6.95 -21.83 26.44
C VAL A 169 7.14 -23.35 26.46
N ASP A 170 6.26 -24.06 25.76
CA ASP A 170 6.41 -25.49 25.50
C ASP A 170 7.57 -25.72 24.50
N LEU A 171 8.55 -26.50 24.93
CA LEU A 171 9.70 -26.91 24.14
C LEU A 171 9.50 -28.32 23.57
N GLU A 172 10.22 -28.60 22.48
CA GLU A 172 10.48 -29.94 21.98
C GLU A 172 11.99 -30.13 21.93
N ILE A 173 12.50 -31.00 22.80
CA ILE A 173 13.93 -31.29 22.91
C ILE A 173 14.12 -32.73 22.48
N THR A 174 14.77 -32.92 21.34
CA THR A 174 15.03 -34.23 20.77
C THR A 174 16.52 -34.51 20.69
N ALA A 175 16.87 -35.78 20.78
CA ALA A 175 18.25 -36.22 20.73
C ALA A 175 18.37 -37.39 19.76
N VAL A 176 19.35 -37.30 18.87
CA VAL A 176 19.59 -38.29 17.83
C VAL A 176 20.98 -38.87 18.04
N PRO A 177 21.16 -40.19 18.22
CA PRO A 177 20.11 -41.21 18.35
C PRO A 177 19.35 -41.11 19.67
N LYS A 178 18.08 -41.54 19.70
CA LYS A 178 17.17 -41.46 20.86
C LYS A 178 17.76 -41.98 22.19
N SER A 179 18.72 -42.90 22.14
CA SER A 179 19.43 -43.43 23.30
C SER A 179 20.17 -42.37 24.12
N ILE A 180 20.53 -41.23 23.54
CA ILE A 180 21.24 -40.16 24.26
C ILE A 180 20.28 -39.28 25.07
N SER A 181 18.96 -39.37 24.87
CA SER A 181 17.96 -38.51 25.52
C SER A 181 18.01 -38.58 27.05
N SER A 182 18.34 -39.76 27.61
CA SER A 182 18.47 -39.95 29.07
C SER A 182 19.74 -39.32 29.66
N LEU A 183 20.65 -38.83 28.82
CA LEU A 183 21.91 -38.19 29.23
C LEU A 183 21.83 -36.66 29.19
N LEU A 184 20.73 -36.11 28.65
CA LEU A 184 20.57 -34.66 28.51
C LEU A 184 20.55 -33.98 29.87
N ARG A 185 21.30 -32.88 29.98
CA ARG A 185 21.33 -32.01 31.14
C ARG A 185 21.49 -30.56 30.72
N ILE A 186 21.02 -29.64 31.56
CA ILE A 186 21.27 -28.21 31.41
C ILE A 186 22.72 -27.96 31.82
N GLU A 187 23.52 -27.44 30.89
CA GLU A 187 24.92 -27.07 31.14
C GLU A 187 25.02 -25.64 31.66
N ASN A 188 24.24 -24.73 31.07
CA ASN A 188 24.11 -23.34 31.50
C ASN A 188 22.70 -22.82 31.16
N GLN A 189 22.31 -21.75 31.84
CA GLN A 189 21.16 -20.90 31.49
C GLN A 189 21.39 -19.50 32.04
N THR A 190 20.74 -18.50 31.46
CA THR A 190 20.70 -17.13 32.01
C THR A 190 19.75 -17.04 33.21
N ASP A 191 19.96 -16.05 34.08
CA ASP A 191 19.22 -15.91 35.35
C ASP A 191 17.74 -15.53 35.16
N ASN A 192 17.40 -14.95 34.01
CA ASN A 192 16.06 -14.46 33.68
C ASN A 192 15.10 -15.55 33.14
N ILE A 193 15.52 -16.82 33.12
CA ILE A 193 14.70 -17.96 32.69
C ILE A 193 14.86 -19.18 33.59
N GLU A 194 14.00 -20.18 33.41
CA GLU A 194 14.14 -21.50 34.02
C GLU A 194 13.68 -22.60 33.05
N ILE A 195 14.48 -23.65 32.90
CA ILE A 195 14.18 -24.79 32.04
C ILE A 195 13.84 -26.01 32.89
N ASP A 196 12.67 -26.60 32.64
CA ASP A 196 12.31 -27.92 33.13
C ASP A 196 12.47 -28.95 31.99
N LEU A 197 13.56 -29.71 32.02
CA LEU A 197 13.82 -30.78 31.05
C LEU A 197 12.86 -31.95 31.15
N MET A 198 12.21 -32.18 32.29
CA MET A 198 11.27 -33.30 32.47
C MET A 198 9.93 -32.98 31.81
N ASN A 199 9.45 -31.75 31.96
CA ASN A 199 8.20 -31.28 31.38
C ASN A 199 8.38 -30.62 30.00
N HIS A 200 9.63 -30.39 29.58
CA HIS A 200 9.98 -29.66 28.37
C HIS A 200 9.36 -28.26 28.33
N THR A 201 9.51 -27.51 29.42
CA THR A 201 8.98 -26.15 29.55
C THR A 201 10.08 -25.14 29.84
N LEU A 202 9.95 -23.96 29.25
CA LEU A 202 10.77 -22.78 29.50
C LEU A 202 9.91 -21.73 30.20
N GLU A 203 10.25 -21.34 31.41
CA GLU A 203 9.59 -20.27 32.16
C GLU A 203 10.39 -18.96 32.05
N ILE A 204 9.70 -17.86 31.75
CA ILE A 204 10.29 -16.52 31.70
C ILE A 204 10.15 -15.84 33.07
N LYS A 205 11.28 -15.39 33.63
CA LYS A 205 11.33 -14.68 34.91
C LYS A 205 11.40 -13.17 34.72
N ASP A 206 12.28 -12.69 33.85
CA ASP A 206 12.53 -11.27 33.63
C ASP A 206 12.90 -10.97 32.16
N ALA A 207 12.84 -9.70 31.77
CA ALA A 207 13.20 -9.22 30.44
C ALA A 207 14.71 -9.24 30.16
N GLY A 208 15.07 -9.08 28.88
CA GLY A 208 16.44 -9.04 28.38
C GLY A 208 16.89 -10.31 27.66
N PHE A 209 18.15 -10.31 27.21
CA PHE A 209 18.78 -11.46 26.56
C PHE A 209 18.68 -12.72 27.42
N ALA A 210 18.24 -13.82 26.81
CA ALA A 210 18.11 -15.11 27.45
C ALA A 210 18.77 -16.20 26.59
N SER A 211 19.40 -17.16 27.26
CA SER A 211 19.93 -18.35 26.59
C SER A 211 20.06 -19.53 27.54
N PHE A 212 20.02 -20.74 26.98
CA PHE A 212 20.36 -21.95 27.69
C PHE A 212 21.06 -22.95 26.77
N THR A 213 21.92 -23.78 27.36
CA THR A 213 22.67 -24.83 26.66
C THR A 213 22.32 -26.20 27.26
N ILE A 214 21.97 -27.14 26.38
CA ILE A 214 21.77 -28.56 26.73
C ILE A 214 22.97 -29.37 26.25
N SER A 215 23.51 -30.21 27.12
CA SER A 215 24.61 -31.14 26.82
C SER A 215 24.22 -32.59 27.10
N CYS A 216 24.91 -33.53 26.46
CA CYS A 216 24.93 -34.94 26.89
C CYS A 216 26.17 -35.27 27.75
N GLY A 217 27.01 -34.27 28.00
CA GLY A 217 28.22 -34.35 28.80
C GLY A 217 29.48 -34.91 28.15
N ASP A 218 29.40 -35.34 26.89
CA ASP A 218 30.54 -35.70 26.06
C ASP A 218 30.33 -35.21 24.63
N GLU A 219 31.06 -34.17 24.23
CA GLU A 219 30.94 -33.57 22.89
C GLU A 219 31.34 -34.53 21.76
N ASN A 220 32.04 -35.64 22.06
CA ASN A 220 32.29 -36.69 21.07
C ASN A 220 31.01 -37.46 20.72
N ILE A 221 30.02 -37.51 21.62
CA ILE A 221 28.73 -38.16 21.38
C ILE A 221 27.81 -37.21 20.62
N ALA A 222 27.58 -36.01 21.17
CA ALA A 222 26.80 -34.96 20.52
C ALA A 222 27.27 -33.59 21.01
N LYS A 223 27.41 -32.64 20.08
CA LYS A 223 27.73 -31.25 20.44
C LYS A 223 26.62 -30.64 21.30
N ASN A 224 27.01 -29.70 22.16
CA ASN A 224 26.07 -28.95 22.97
C ASN A 224 25.15 -28.11 22.06
N ALA A 225 23.86 -28.09 22.37
CA ALA A 225 22.89 -27.26 21.66
C ALA A 225 22.56 -26.04 22.51
N THR A 226 22.65 -24.85 21.90
CA THR A 226 22.33 -23.58 22.57
C THR A 226 21.14 -22.93 21.87
N TYR A 227 20.16 -22.52 22.67
CA TYR A 227 19.01 -21.74 22.23
C TYR A 227 19.09 -20.35 22.86
N SER A 228 19.01 -19.31 22.03
CA SER A 228 19.16 -17.90 22.44
C SER A 228 18.05 -17.05 21.86
N PHE A 229 17.55 -16.10 22.64
CA PHE A 229 16.43 -15.22 22.29
C PHE A 229 16.44 -13.95 23.15
N GLU A 230 15.60 -12.98 22.80
CA GLU A 230 15.41 -11.75 23.58
C GLU A 230 14.01 -11.75 24.23
N VAL A 231 13.94 -11.45 25.54
CA VAL A 231 12.67 -11.25 26.25
C VAL A 231 12.34 -9.76 26.26
N VAL A 232 11.25 -9.38 25.62
CA VAL A 232 10.79 -8.00 25.51
C VAL A 232 10.07 -7.59 26.79
N GLU A 233 10.61 -6.56 27.45
CA GLU A 233 10.03 -5.98 28.68
C GLU A 233 8.58 -5.54 28.45
N ASN A 234 7.67 -5.99 29.32
CA ASN A 234 6.23 -5.78 29.23
C ASN A 234 5.54 -6.34 27.96
N GLY A 235 6.29 -7.06 27.12
CA GLY A 235 5.81 -7.71 25.91
C GLY A 235 4.83 -8.84 26.21
N VAL A 236 3.84 -9.00 25.34
CA VAL A 236 2.82 -10.03 25.42
C VAL A 236 2.95 -10.97 24.23
N ASN A 237 3.12 -12.27 24.48
CA ASN A 237 3.07 -13.28 23.44
C ASN A 237 1.64 -13.43 22.92
N VAL A 238 1.48 -13.33 21.61
CA VAL A 238 0.18 -13.41 20.93
C VAL A 238 0.10 -14.73 20.17
N TYR A 239 -0.81 -15.60 20.62
CA TYR A 239 -1.02 -16.95 20.07
C TYR A 239 -2.36 -17.10 19.35
N SER A 240 -3.33 -16.23 19.60
CA SER A 240 -4.68 -16.28 19.02
C SER A 240 -5.14 -14.91 18.51
N TYR A 241 -6.20 -14.90 17.68
CA TYR A 241 -6.74 -13.65 17.15
C TYR A 241 -7.37 -12.79 18.25
N ASP A 242 -7.98 -13.42 19.25
CA ASP A 242 -8.52 -12.70 20.40
C ASP A 242 -7.39 -12.09 21.26
N ASP A 243 -6.24 -12.76 21.44
CA ASP A 243 -5.08 -12.14 22.09
C ASP A 243 -4.60 -10.91 21.33
N LEU A 244 -4.54 -11.01 20.00
CA LEU A 244 -4.17 -9.91 19.13
C LEU A 244 -5.11 -8.72 19.33
N LEU A 245 -6.43 -8.93 19.31
CA LEU A 245 -7.43 -7.88 19.56
C LEU A 245 -7.35 -7.30 20.97
N ASN A 246 -7.15 -8.14 21.99
CA ASN A 246 -7.01 -7.70 23.39
C ASN A 246 -5.76 -6.83 23.58
N CYS A 247 -4.68 -7.08 22.84
CA CYS A 247 -3.47 -6.26 22.88
C CYS A 247 -3.55 -5.00 22.01
N SER A 248 -4.41 -5.00 20.99
CA SER A 248 -4.59 -3.92 20.02
C SER A 248 -5.95 -3.25 20.18
N ASN A 249 -6.92 -3.59 19.34
CA ASN A 249 -8.19 -2.90 19.14
C ASN A 249 -9.05 -2.72 20.40
N TYR A 250 -8.97 -3.66 21.36
CA TYR A 250 -9.73 -3.60 22.62
C TYR A 250 -8.94 -2.96 23.77
N SER A 251 -7.63 -2.74 23.60
CA SER A 251 -6.80 -2.08 24.61
C SER A 251 -6.86 -0.57 24.43
N ASN A 252 -7.24 0.16 25.48
CA ASN A 252 -7.27 1.63 25.42
C ASN A 252 -5.88 2.27 25.29
N THR A 253 -4.82 1.56 25.67
CA THR A 253 -3.43 2.07 25.67
C THR A 253 -2.48 1.23 24.83
N GLY A 254 -2.99 0.20 24.15
CA GLY A 254 -2.21 -0.85 23.51
C GLY A 254 -1.34 -1.67 24.46
N GLU A 255 -0.82 -2.78 23.96
CA GLU A 255 0.23 -3.58 24.57
C GLU A 255 1.40 -3.77 23.61
N ILE A 256 2.60 -4.04 24.14
CA ILE A 256 3.72 -4.46 23.30
C ILE A 256 3.42 -5.88 22.83
N ILE A 257 3.29 -6.08 21.52
CA ILE A 257 2.88 -7.34 20.92
C ILE A 257 4.12 -8.11 20.46
N VAL A 258 4.18 -9.39 20.79
CA VAL A 258 5.18 -10.34 20.28
C VAL A 258 4.46 -11.51 19.63
N LEU A 259 4.47 -11.58 18.31
CA LEU A 259 3.76 -12.63 17.57
C LEU A 259 4.43 -13.99 17.74
N ARG A 260 3.61 -15.00 17.98
CA ARG A 260 4.02 -16.41 18.05
C ARG A 260 3.34 -17.29 16.99
N LYS A 261 2.47 -16.70 16.17
CA LYS A 261 1.79 -17.35 15.05
C LYS A 261 1.54 -16.35 13.91
N SER A 262 1.40 -16.87 12.69
CA SER A 262 0.86 -16.12 11.56
C SER A 262 -0.66 -16.04 11.65
N PHE A 263 -1.22 -14.89 11.32
CA PHE A 263 -2.65 -14.65 11.17
C PHE A 263 -2.98 -14.59 9.68
N GLU A 264 -3.51 -15.68 9.14
CA GLU A 264 -3.70 -15.89 7.72
C GLU A 264 -5.15 -15.77 7.27
N SER A 265 -5.37 -15.70 5.95
CA SER A 265 -6.71 -15.79 5.38
C SER A 265 -7.36 -17.14 5.69
N LEU A 266 -8.70 -17.21 5.63
CA LEU A 266 -9.47 -18.42 5.91
C LEU A 266 -8.95 -19.65 5.14
N GLU A 267 -8.70 -19.49 3.83
CA GLU A 267 -8.21 -20.57 2.97
C GLU A 267 -6.76 -20.95 3.28
N ASN A 268 -5.95 -20.03 3.82
CA ASN A 268 -4.56 -20.29 4.18
C ASN A 268 -4.41 -20.86 5.60
N ALA A 269 -5.33 -20.52 6.52
CA ALA A 269 -5.30 -20.99 7.90
C ALA A 269 -5.86 -22.41 8.07
N TYR A 270 -6.96 -22.74 7.38
CA TYR A 270 -7.68 -23.99 7.59
C TYR A 270 -7.61 -24.97 6.43
N GLN A 271 -7.74 -26.27 6.75
CA GLN A 271 -7.90 -27.30 5.74
C GLN A 271 -9.29 -27.18 5.09
N MET A 272 -9.31 -27.32 3.75
CA MET A 272 -10.52 -27.17 2.95
C MET A 272 -10.94 -28.52 2.36
N SER A 273 -12.24 -28.78 2.30
CA SER A 273 -12.81 -29.94 1.62
C SER A 273 -12.70 -29.80 0.09
N ALA A 274 -12.96 -30.89 -0.63
CA ALA A 274 -13.01 -30.87 -2.09
C ALA A 274 -14.10 -29.93 -2.65
N SER A 275 -15.14 -29.62 -1.87
CA SER A 275 -16.18 -28.64 -2.21
C SER A 275 -15.85 -27.21 -1.81
N GLY A 276 -14.66 -26.96 -1.23
CA GLY A 276 -14.21 -25.63 -0.80
C GLY A 276 -14.80 -25.18 0.52
N GLU A 277 -15.23 -26.09 1.39
CA GLU A 277 -15.70 -25.78 2.75
C GLU A 277 -14.62 -26.06 3.79
N VAL A 278 -14.59 -25.29 4.88
CA VAL A 278 -13.67 -25.52 6.00
C VAL A 278 -13.94 -26.89 6.63
N LEU A 279 -12.90 -27.71 6.75
CA LEU A 279 -12.98 -29.00 7.45
C LEU A 279 -13.07 -28.79 8.96
N LEU A 280 -13.93 -29.58 9.60
CA LEU A 280 -14.18 -29.51 11.04
C LEU A 280 -13.83 -30.84 11.71
N GLU A 281 -13.15 -30.78 12.86
CA GLU A 281 -12.93 -31.88 13.79
C GLU A 281 -13.48 -31.47 15.16
N ASP A 282 -14.34 -32.29 15.76
CA ASP A 282 -15.07 -31.97 17.00
C ASP A 282 -15.78 -30.60 16.99
N GLY A 283 -16.28 -30.20 15.81
CA GLY A 283 -16.99 -28.94 15.61
C GLY A 283 -16.10 -27.69 15.50
N LYS A 284 -14.77 -27.86 15.46
CA LYS A 284 -13.78 -26.77 15.31
C LYS A 284 -13.05 -26.86 13.97
N PRO A 285 -12.70 -25.72 13.34
CA PRO A 285 -11.85 -25.71 12.15
C PRO A 285 -10.52 -26.44 12.36
N VAL A 286 -10.11 -27.23 11.36
CA VAL A 286 -8.82 -27.93 11.36
C VAL A 286 -7.75 -27.02 10.74
N LEU A 287 -6.72 -26.68 11.53
CA LEU A 287 -5.58 -25.86 11.08
C LEU A 287 -4.70 -26.63 10.07
N LYS A 288 -4.08 -25.90 9.15
CA LYS A 288 -3.05 -26.46 8.25
C LYS A 288 -1.72 -26.69 8.97
N GLU A 289 -1.29 -25.71 9.76
CA GLU A 289 -0.04 -25.73 10.51
C GLU A 289 -0.31 -25.20 11.94
N ASN A 290 0.47 -25.64 12.93
CA ASN A 290 0.23 -25.30 14.34
C ASN A 290 0.66 -23.86 14.73
N ASN A 291 1.41 -23.21 13.86
CA ASN A 291 1.90 -21.84 13.95
C ASN A 291 1.06 -20.84 13.13
N VAL A 292 -0.13 -21.26 12.67
CA VAL A 292 -1.06 -20.42 11.90
C VAL A 292 -2.40 -20.32 12.63
N GLU A 293 -3.04 -19.16 12.54
CA GLU A 293 -4.40 -18.86 12.96
C GLU A 293 -5.11 -18.10 11.84
N CYS A 294 -6.45 -18.06 11.85
CA CYS A 294 -7.20 -17.20 10.94
C CYS A 294 -7.25 -15.76 11.47
N PHE A 295 -7.01 -14.77 10.61
CA PHE A 295 -7.30 -13.38 10.92
C PHE A 295 -8.82 -13.14 10.89
N GLY A 296 -9.46 -13.11 12.06
CA GLY A 296 -10.90 -12.91 12.19
C GLY A 296 -11.62 -14.07 12.88
N ASN A 297 -12.64 -13.75 13.67
CA ASN A 297 -13.52 -14.78 14.26
C ASN A 297 -14.54 -15.28 13.23
N TYR A 298 -14.21 -16.40 12.59
CA TYR A 298 -15.07 -17.07 11.62
C TYR A 298 -16.06 -18.04 12.29
N ASN A 299 -17.35 -17.88 11.98
CA ASN A 299 -18.38 -18.84 12.39
C ASN A 299 -18.63 -19.88 11.28
N PRO A 300 -18.27 -21.16 11.48
CA PRO A 300 -18.40 -22.19 10.44
C PRO A 300 -19.86 -22.58 10.14
N VAL A 301 -20.80 -22.29 11.06
CA VAL A 301 -22.23 -22.57 10.87
C VAL A 301 -22.89 -21.50 10.00
N THR A 302 -22.64 -20.22 10.30
CA THR A 302 -23.22 -19.10 9.55
C THR A 302 -22.39 -18.70 8.34
N LYS A 303 -21.15 -19.18 8.24
CA LYS A 303 -20.15 -18.83 7.23
C LYS A 303 -19.89 -17.32 7.15
N LYS A 304 -19.79 -16.68 8.31
CA LYS A 304 -19.59 -15.22 8.43
C LYS A 304 -18.53 -14.89 9.45
N PHE A 305 -17.83 -13.77 9.22
CA PHE A 305 -16.92 -13.14 10.16
C PHE A 305 -17.65 -12.11 11.03
N ASN A 306 -17.06 -11.80 12.19
CA ASN A 306 -17.58 -10.83 13.16
C ASN A 306 -16.84 -9.46 13.12
N PHE A 307 -16.11 -9.17 12.04
CA PHE A 307 -15.26 -7.97 11.92
C PHE A 307 -15.91 -6.66 12.33
N LYS A 308 -17.22 -6.49 12.07
CA LYS A 308 -17.95 -5.26 12.42
C LYS A 308 -17.79 -4.85 13.89
N ASN A 309 -17.65 -5.83 14.79
CA ASN A 309 -17.48 -5.63 16.24
C ASN A 309 -16.02 -5.68 16.69
N GLU A 310 -15.08 -6.00 15.79
CA GLU A 310 -13.68 -6.29 16.09
C GLU A 310 -12.74 -5.19 15.59
N ILE A 311 -13.16 -4.40 14.60
CA ILE A 311 -12.35 -3.32 14.02
C ILE A 311 -12.36 -2.04 14.87
N TYR A 312 -11.26 -1.30 14.80
CA TYR A 312 -11.16 0.06 15.35
C TYR A 312 -11.74 1.08 14.36
N ARG A 313 -12.23 2.20 14.89
CA ARG A 313 -12.87 3.29 14.13
C ARG A 313 -12.43 4.62 14.67
N PHE A 314 -12.07 5.54 13.78
CA PHE A 314 -11.81 6.92 14.13
C PHE A 314 -12.33 7.86 13.04
N VAL A 315 -12.52 9.13 13.38
CA VAL A 315 -12.90 10.16 12.39
C VAL A 315 -11.68 10.48 11.54
N THR A 316 -11.84 10.52 10.22
CA THR A 316 -10.77 10.87 9.28
C THR A 316 -9.97 12.08 9.75
N THR A 317 -8.65 11.96 9.70
CA THR A 317 -7.72 13.05 10.03
C THR A 317 -7.50 13.99 8.85
N TYR A 318 -7.94 13.61 7.65
CA TYR A 318 -7.87 14.43 6.45
C TYR A 318 -8.95 15.53 6.43
N ASN A 319 -8.87 16.50 5.51
CA ASN A 319 -9.85 17.58 5.39
C ASN A 319 -11.27 17.04 5.08
N LYS A 320 -12.16 17.10 6.07
CA LYS A 320 -13.57 16.67 5.96
C LYS A 320 -14.57 17.79 5.63
N ASN A 321 -14.11 19.01 5.31
CA ASN A 321 -15.00 20.16 5.04
C ASN A 321 -16.01 19.89 3.92
N TYR A 322 -15.63 19.12 2.90
CA TYR A 322 -16.54 18.69 1.84
C TYR A 322 -17.65 17.79 2.40
N ILE A 323 -17.27 16.74 3.14
CA ILE A 323 -18.19 15.76 3.74
C ILE A 323 -19.18 16.46 4.68
N ASP A 324 -18.69 17.37 5.53
CA ASP A 324 -19.53 18.13 6.46
C ASP A 324 -20.60 18.97 5.72
N GLN A 325 -20.19 19.71 4.69
CA GLN A 325 -21.10 20.53 3.89
C GLN A 325 -22.06 19.68 3.07
N TRP A 326 -21.60 18.58 2.49
CA TRP A 326 -22.44 17.62 1.78
C TRP A 326 -23.55 17.09 2.69
N ASN A 327 -23.18 16.58 3.86
CA ASN A 327 -24.12 16.02 4.84
C ASN A 327 -25.10 17.08 5.35
N GLN A 328 -24.67 18.34 5.51
CA GLN A 328 -25.55 19.44 5.85
C GLN A 328 -26.58 19.73 4.74
N SER A 329 -26.14 19.73 3.48
CA SER A 329 -27.02 19.93 2.31
C SER A 329 -28.03 18.79 2.17
N VAL A 330 -27.60 17.54 2.32
CA VAL A 330 -28.49 16.36 2.31
C VAL A 330 -29.54 16.47 3.43
N ALA A 331 -29.13 16.82 4.64
CA ALA A 331 -30.05 17.00 5.77
C ALA A 331 -31.08 18.12 5.53
N THR A 332 -30.66 19.23 4.91
CA THR A 332 -31.53 20.38 4.60
C THR A 332 -32.52 20.05 3.49
N SER A 333 -32.10 19.24 2.51
CA SER A 333 -32.91 18.81 1.37
C SER A 333 -33.78 17.57 1.65
N GLY A 334 -33.67 16.97 2.85
CA GLY A 334 -34.45 15.79 3.26
C GLY A 334 -34.02 14.48 2.58
N GLY A 335 -32.79 14.41 2.07
CA GLY A 335 -32.22 13.20 1.46
C GLY A 335 -31.67 12.20 2.47
N SER A 336 -31.22 11.04 1.98
CA SER A 336 -30.66 9.96 2.81
C SER A 336 -29.19 9.60 2.50
N ASN A 337 -28.63 10.28 1.51
CA ASN A 337 -27.32 10.03 0.91
C ASN A 337 -26.14 10.61 1.72
N TYR A 338 -26.04 10.29 3.01
CA TYR A 338 -24.95 10.75 3.88
C TYR A 338 -23.63 10.05 3.59
N ILE A 339 -22.53 10.78 3.74
CA ILE A 339 -21.16 10.26 3.65
C ILE A 339 -20.60 10.08 5.07
N SER A 340 -20.05 8.91 5.35
CA SER A 340 -19.37 8.65 6.64
C SER A 340 -18.08 9.45 6.75
N THR A 341 -17.74 9.88 7.96
CA THR A 341 -16.41 10.42 8.27
C THR A 341 -15.51 9.39 8.94
N GLU A 342 -16.00 8.18 9.17
CA GLU A 342 -15.24 7.13 9.86
C GLU A 342 -14.26 6.41 8.93
N ILE A 343 -13.06 6.19 9.43
CA ILE A 343 -12.06 5.29 8.87
C ILE A 343 -12.11 3.97 9.63
N LEU A 344 -12.11 2.87 8.89
CA LEU A 344 -12.11 1.51 9.43
C LEU A 344 -10.68 0.98 9.53
N VAL A 345 -10.35 0.39 10.67
CA VAL A 345 -9.00 -0.10 10.96
C VAL A 345 -9.02 -1.57 11.37
N GLY A 346 -8.26 -2.41 10.67
CA GLY A 346 -8.12 -3.83 11.01
C GLY A 346 -7.40 -4.07 12.34
N LEU A 347 -6.25 -3.41 12.54
CA LEU A 347 -5.43 -3.47 13.75
C LEU A 347 -5.00 -2.06 14.18
N HIS A 348 -5.24 -1.72 15.44
CA HIS A 348 -4.83 -0.46 16.07
C HIS A 348 -3.64 -0.69 16.99
N ILE A 349 -2.46 -0.25 16.57
CA ILE A 349 -1.18 -0.48 17.24
C ILE A 349 -0.72 0.82 17.89
N GLN A 350 -0.50 0.78 19.21
CA GLN A 350 -0.11 1.96 20.00
C GLN A 350 1.23 1.80 20.73
N LYS A 351 1.88 0.64 20.61
CA LYS A 351 3.17 0.30 21.22
C LYS A 351 3.96 -0.62 20.28
N ASN A 352 5.18 -0.97 20.67
CA ASN A 352 6.08 -1.81 19.88
C ASN A 352 5.42 -3.14 19.45
N PHE A 353 5.78 -3.58 18.25
CA PHE A 353 5.26 -4.77 17.60
C PHE A 353 6.41 -5.61 17.05
N TYR A 354 6.61 -6.80 17.60
CA TYR A 354 7.63 -7.75 17.20
C TYR A 354 6.95 -8.92 16.46
N GLY A 355 7.20 -9.01 15.17
CA GLY A 355 6.53 -9.97 14.28
C GLY A 355 7.18 -11.35 14.21
N ASN A 356 8.48 -11.51 14.54
CA ASN A 356 9.20 -12.78 14.40
C ASN A 356 9.04 -13.47 13.02
N GLY A 357 8.94 -12.67 11.96
CA GLY A 357 8.75 -13.12 10.57
C GLY A 357 7.36 -13.67 10.27
N TYR A 358 6.43 -13.64 11.23
CA TYR A 358 5.05 -14.10 11.05
C TYR A 358 4.25 -13.14 10.17
N THR A 359 3.24 -13.70 9.50
CA THR A 359 2.36 -12.97 8.58
C THR A 359 1.11 -12.45 9.29
N ILE A 360 0.64 -11.28 8.88
CA ILE A 360 -0.73 -10.78 9.11
C ILE A 360 -1.37 -10.57 7.74
N ASN A 361 -2.38 -11.37 7.42
CA ASN A 361 -3.11 -11.36 6.16
C ASN A 361 -4.58 -11.04 6.40
N MET A 362 -4.98 -9.83 6.03
CA MET A 362 -6.32 -9.30 6.32
C MET A 362 -7.32 -9.59 5.19
N HIS A 363 -7.05 -10.57 4.33
CA HIS A 363 -7.84 -10.84 3.11
C HIS A 363 -9.35 -10.88 3.37
N ASN A 364 -9.80 -11.59 4.41
CA ASN A 364 -11.22 -11.73 4.69
C ASN A 364 -11.90 -10.47 5.21
N LEU A 365 -11.12 -9.48 5.70
CA LEU A 365 -11.62 -8.17 6.13
C LEU A 365 -11.68 -7.19 4.95
N THR A 366 -10.64 -7.15 4.13
CA THR A 366 -10.44 -6.05 3.17
C THR A 366 -10.77 -6.40 1.73
N TYR A 367 -10.73 -7.68 1.35
CA TYR A 367 -10.91 -8.11 -0.02
C TYR A 367 -12.39 -8.31 -0.35
N PRO A 368 -12.86 -7.93 -1.56
CA PRO A 368 -14.24 -8.14 -1.96
C PRO A 368 -14.64 -9.62 -1.90
N THR A 369 -15.80 -9.92 -1.31
CA THR A 369 -16.21 -11.31 -1.05
C THR A 369 -17.08 -11.92 -2.15
N GLU A 370 -17.65 -11.12 -3.05
CA GLU A 370 -18.39 -11.58 -4.22
C GLU A 370 -17.48 -11.71 -5.46
N ILE A 371 -17.88 -12.58 -6.38
CA ILE A 371 -17.21 -12.76 -7.67
C ILE A 371 -18.28 -12.65 -8.77
N ILE A 372 -18.00 -11.85 -9.79
CA ILE A 372 -18.84 -11.72 -10.99
C ILE A 372 -18.07 -12.13 -12.25
N GLU A 373 -18.78 -12.62 -13.26
CA GLU A 373 -18.19 -12.91 -14.57
C GLU A 373 -18.38 -11.71 -15.51
N VAL A 374 -17.30 -11.25 -16.11
CA VAL A 374 -17.30 -10.15 -17.08
C VAL A 374 -16.74 -10.65 -18.41
N ASP A 375 -17.44 -10.34 -19.50
CA ASP A 375 -16.98 -10.59 -20.87
C ASP A 375 -15.76 -9.71 -21.16
N SER A 376 -14.64 -10.33 -21.54
CA SER A 376 -13.39 -9.61 -21.86
C SER A 376 -13.38 -8.94 -23.22
N GLY A 377 -14.48 -8.98 -23.97
CA GLY A 377 -14.63 -8.33 -25.27
C GLY A 377 -14.14 -9.19 -26.44
N ASP A 378 -13.52 -10.35 -26.15
CA ASP A 378 -13.15 -11.39 -27.10
C ASP A 378 -14.06 -12.63 -27.03
N GLY A 379 -15.13 -12.57 -26.22
CA GLY A 379 -16.06 -13.67 -25.98
C GLY A 379 -15.60 -14.67 -24.91
N THR A 380 -14.48 -14.41 -24.22
CA THR A 380 -14.11 -15.13 -23.00
C THR A 380 -14.65 -14.40 -21.76
N PHE A 381 -15.01 -15.15 -20.72
CA PHE A 381 -15.50 -14.59 -19.46
C PHE A 381 -14.37 -14.67 -18.44
N VAL A 382 -14.16 -13.57 -17.72
CA VAL A 382 -13.21 -13.53 -16.61
C VAL A 382 -13.94 -13.24 -15.31
N SER A 383 -13.67 -14.07 -14.30
CA SER A 383 -14.13 -13.85 -12.93
C SER A 383 -13.34 -12.71 -12.30
N ILE A 384 -14.05 -11.69 -11.81
CA ILE A 384 -13.47 -10.56 -11.09
C ILE A 384 -14.11 -10.42 -9.71
N PRO A 385 -13.32 -10.04 -8.69
CA PRO A 385 -13.85 -9.67 -7.38
C PRO A 385 -14.83 -8.50 -7.50
N HIS A 386 -15.90 -8.53 -6.72
CA HIS A 386 -16.91 -7.48 -6.65
C HIS A 386 -17.32 -7.24 -5.20
N LEU A 387 -17.58 -5.98 -4.86
CA LEU A 387 -18.00 -5.61 -3.51
C LEU A 387 -19.38 -6.19 -3.20
N ALA A 388 -19.43 -7.11 -2.24
CA ALA A 388 -20.68 -7.58 -1.66
C ALA A 388 -21.31 -6.50 -0.78
N LYS A 389 -22.58 -6.66 -0.42
CA LYS A 389 -23.28 -5.74 0.48
C LYS A 389 -22.70 -5.70 1.91
N ASP A 390 -22.17 -6.81 2.40
CA ASP A 390 -21.65 -6.93 3.76
C ASP A 390 -20.16 -6.56 3.87
N ASP A 391 -19.48 -6.28 2.74
CA ASP A 391 -18.07 -5.86 2.74
C ASP A 391 -17.90 -4.51 3.43
N LEU A 392 -16.90 -4.43 4.31
CA LEU A 392 -16.60 -3.25 5.13
C LEU A 392 -15.71 -2.26 4.39
N PHE A 393 -14.65 -2.76 3.75
CA PHE A 393 -13.71 -1.95 2.98
C PHE A 393 -14.29 -1.69 1.59
N ARG A 394 -14.58 -0.41 1.29
CA ARG A 394 -15.26 0.02 0.06
C ARG A 394 -14.45 1.02 -0.75
N GLY A 395 -13.20 1.23 -0.37
CA GLY A 395 -12.35 2.30 -0.89
C GLY A 395 -12.42 3.58 -0.04
N PRO A 396 -11.73 4.63 -0.51
CA PRO A 396 -11.44 5.82 0.27
C PRO A 396 -12.62 6.77 0.40
N LEU A 397 -12.58 7.59 1.45
CA LEU A 397 -13.52 8.71 1.60
C LEU A 397 -13.23 9.78 0.53
N PRO A 398 -14.26 10.52 0.06
CA PRO A 398 -14.05 11.57 -0.91
C PRO A 398 -13.40 12.80 -0.25
N PHE A 399 -12.33 13.32 -0.87
CA PHE A 399 -11.88 14.67 -0.58
C PHE A 399 -12.85 15.70 -1.18
N TYR A 400 -13.24 15.45 -2.43
CA TYR A 400 -14.18 16.29 -3.15
C TYR A 400 -14.84 15.49 -4.28
N ALA A 401 -16.15 15.65 -4.46
CA ALA A 401 -16.86 15.14 -5.63
C ALA A 401 -17.64 16.26 -6.33
N LEU A 402 -17.48 16.32 -7.65
CA LEU A 402 -18.33 17.10 -8.54
C LEU A 402 -19.48 16.20 -8.99
N GLY A 403 -20.70 16.48 -8.54
CA GLY A 403 -21.88 15.65 -8.83
C GLY A 403 -22.36 14.86 -7.61
N ASP A 404 -23.09 13.78 -7.85
CA ASP A 404 -23.68 12.95 -6.78
C ASP A 404 -22.74 11.81 -6.38
N HIS A 405 -22.01 11.94 -5.27
CA HIS A 405 -21.06 10.94 -4.75
C HIS A 405 -21.59 9.50 -4.82
N ASN A 406 -22.83 9.28 -4.38
CA ASN A 406 -23.36 7.93 -4.18
C ASN A 406 -23.85 7.25 -5.47
N ASN A 407 -24.08 8.01 -6.55
CA ASN A 407 -24.71 7.47 -7.77
C ASN A 407 -24.02 7.89 -9.07
N MET A 408 -23.66 9.17 -9.18
CA MET A 408 -23.10 9.74 -10.40
C MET A 408 -22.10 10.85 -10.06
N PRO A 409 -20.96 10.51 -9.41
CA PRO A 409 -19.86 11.45 -9.30
C PRO A 409 -19.31 11.66 -10.71
N LEU A 410 -19.44 12.88 -11.25
CA LEU A 410 -18.88 13.21 -12.56
C LEU A 410 -17.36 13.09 -12.52
N VAL A 411 -16.77 13.65 -11.46
CA VAL A 411 -15.37 13.52 -11.09
C VAL A 411 -15.29 13.51 -9.56
N GLU A 412 -14.53 12.57 -9.00
CA GLU A 412 -14.30 12.47 -7.56
C GLU A 412 -12.83 12.26 -7.27
N ALA A 413 -12.26 13.12 -6.41
CA ALA A 413 -10.93 12.99 -5.87
C ALA A 413 -10.99 12.30 -4.51
N PHE A 414 -10.15 11.28 -4.34
CA PHE A 414 -10.12 10.48 -3.13
C PHE A 414 -9.26 11.13 -2.02
N GLY A 415 -9.68 10.93 -0.78
CA GLY A 415 -8.98 11.31 0.44
C GLY A 415 -8.45 10.10 1.20
N GLN A 416 -8.62 10.07 2.53
CA GLN A 416 -8.12 8.99 3.39
C GLN A 416 -8.90 7.68 3.16
N ASP A 417 -8.18 6.56 3.09
CA ASP A 417 -8.77 5.22 2.95
C ASP A 417 -8.82 4.47 4.29
N ASN A 418 -9.57 3.37 4.31
CA ASN A 418 -9.52 2.37 5.37
C ASN A 418 -8.12 1.76 5.47
N ILE A 419 -7.77 1.27 6.67
CA ILE A 419 -6.41 0.93 7.02
C ILE A 419 -6.36 -0.51 7.55
N GLY A 420 -5.42 -1.32 7.07
CA GLY A 420 -5.13 -2.64 7.61
C GLY A 420 -4.56 -2.51 9.03
N MET A 421 -3.36 -1.94 9.15
CA MET A 421 -2.67 -1.67 10.42
C MET A 421 -2.45 -0.17 10.62
N TYR A 422 -3.06 0.42 11.64
CA TYR A 422 -2.91 1.82 12.02
C TYR A 422 -1.97 1.94 13.22
N VAL A 423 -0.83 2.60 13.04
CA VAL A 423 0.17 2.83 14.09
C VAL A 423 -0.04 4.24 14.65
N GLU A 424 -0.63 4.34 15.83
CA GLU A 424 -0.98 5.61 16.48
C GLU A 424 -0.21 5.79 17.79
N GLY A 425 0.63 6.81 17.86
CA GLY A 425 1.46 7.10 19.03
C GLY A 425 2.87 7.54 18.65
N ASN A 426 3.75 7.69 19.64
CA ASN A 426 5.15 8.06 19.41
C ASN A 426 6.09 6.94 19.89
N ASP A 427 7.31 6.93 19.37
CA ASP A 427 8.39 6.05 19.83
C ASP A 427 8.04 4.55 19.70
N ILE A 428 7.42 4.18 18.58
CA ILE A 428 6.96 2.82 18.28
C ILE A 428 7.91 2.13 17.29
N LEU A 429 8.32 0.91 17.62
CA LEU A 429 9.03 -0.01 16.72
C LEU A 429 8.07 -1.08 16.17
N ILE A 430 8.04 -1.24 14.86
CA ILE A 430 7.47 -2.39 14.15
C ILE A 430 8.65 -3.19 13.56
N ASN A 431 8.88 -4.40 14.03
CA ASN A 431 10.03 -5.21 13.63
C ASN A 431 9.62 -6.58 13.08
N ASP A 432 10.24 -7.00 11.99
CA ASP A 432 10.22 -8.38 11.45
C ASP A 432 8.80 -8.94 11.27
N VAL A 433 7.93 -8.23 10.56
CA VAL A 433 6.55 -8.66 10.30
C VAL A 433 6.23 -8.63 8.80
N TYR A 434 5.46 -9.60 8.32
CA TYR A 434 4.87 -9.55 6.97
C TYR A 434 3.40 -9.17 7.02
N VAL A 435 3.05 -7.93 6.66
CA VAL A 435 1.65 -7.46 6.65
C VAL A 435 1.15 -7.35 5.22
N ARG A 436 -0.03 -7.93 4.96
CA ARG A 436 -0.73 -7.82 3.68
C ARG A 436 -2.22 -7.67 3.87
N ASN A 437 -2.85 -6.83 3.04
CA ASN A 437 -4.31 -6.68 3.10
C ASN A 437 -5.02 -7.83 2.38
N CYS A 438 -4.43 -8.46 1.37
CA CYS A 438 -5.07 -9.60 0.70
C CYS A 438 -4.10 -10.65 0.15
N ASP A 439 -4.62 -11.85 -0.09
CA ASP A 439 -4.07 -12.80 -1.06
C ASP A 439 -4.18 -12.19 -2.45
N PHE A 440 -3.11 -11.52 -2.88
CA PHE A 440 -3.10 -10.78 -4.13
C PHE A 440 -3.11 -11.71 -5.34
N GLY A 441 -4.03 -11.42 -6.27
CA GLY A 441 -4.18 -12.10 -7.56
C GLY A 441 -3.17 -11.62 -8.59
N ASN A 442 -3.61 -11.56 -9.84
CA ASN A 442 -2.76 -11.19 -10.97
C ASN A 442 -3.13 -9.83 -11.58
N ARG A 443 -3.84 -8.95 -10.85
CA ARG A 443 -4.34 -7.66 -11.37
C ARG A 443 -4.29 -6.59 -10.30
N LEU A 444 -3.69 -5.44 -10.62
CA LEU A 444 -3.65 -4.29 -9.69
C LEU A 444 -5.05 -3.76 -9.34
N ALA A 445 -6.03 -3.86 -10.25
CA ALA A 445 -7.41 -3.46 -9.97
C ALA A 445 -8.05 -4.26 -8.80
N ASN A 446 -7.53 -5.45 -8.48
CA ASN A 446 -7.97 -6.21 -7.30
C ASN A 446 -7.66 -5.47 -5.98
N LEU A 447 -6.82 -4.43 -6.03
CA LEU A 447 -6.41 -3.62 -4.89
C LEU A 447 -7.20 -2.29 -4.79
N ASP A 448 -8.20 -2.05 -5.64
CA ASP A 448 -8.94 -0.77 -5.69
C ASP A 448 -9.64 -0.41 -4.36
N THR A 449 -10.09 -1.42 -3.62
CA THR A 449 -10.92 -1.27 -2.41
C THR A 449 -10.29 -1.83 -1.15
N VAL A 450 -9.08 -2.41 -1.21
CA VAL A 450 -8.47 -3.12 -0.07
C VAL A 450 -7.83 -2.19 0.97
N GLY A 451 -7.88 -0.87 0.75
CA GLY A 451 -7.36 0.14 1.68
C GLY A 451 -5.83 0.22 1.73
N THR A 452 -5.33 0.98 2.69
CA THR A 452 -3.89 1.12 2.98
C THR A 452 -3.41 -0.04 3.85
N VAL A 453 -2.22 -0.61 3.60
CA VAL A 453 -1.70 -1.74 4.42
C VAL A 453 -1.29 -1.25 5.80
N LEU A 454 -0.44 -0.23 5.86
CA LEU A 454 0.01 0.38 7.11
C LEU A 454 -0.07 1.91 7.02
N GLU A 455 -0.67 2.54 8.03
CA GLU A 455 -0.67 4.00 8.15
C GLU A 455 -0.09 4.43 9.51
N VAL A 456 0.82 5.40 9.48
CA VAL A 456 1.49 5.95 10.65
C VAL A 456 0.89 7.30 11.03
N SER A 457 0.61 7.47 12.33
CA SER A 457 0.18 8.72 12.94
C SER A 457 0.91 8.96 14.26
N GLY A 458 2.04 9.65 14.14
CA GLY A 458 2.86 10.10 15.26
C GLY A 458 4.36 10.06 14.95
N ASN A 459 5.18 10.39 15.94
CA ASN A 459 6.58 10.71 15.74
C ASN A 459 7.53 9.59 16.19
N ASN A 460 8.74 9.58 15.62
CA ASN A 460 9.81 8.64 15.97
C ASN A 460 9.38 7.17 15.80
N ILE A 461 8.78 6.86 14.66
CA ILE A 461 8.27 5.52 14.35
C ILE A 461 9.28 4.78 13.50
N LYS A 462 9.62 3.55 13.87
CA LYS A 462 10.58 2.71 13.12
C LYS A 462 9.89 1.47 12.60
N ILE A 463 10.00 1.24 11.30
CA ILE A 463 9.55 0.03 10.60
C ILE A 463 10.79 -0.68 10.08
N MET A 464 11.13 -1.82 10.67
CA MET A 464 12.38 -2.52 10.44
C MET A 464 12.14 -3.96 10.03
N ASN A 465 12.96 -4.46 9.09
CA ASN A 465 12.93 -5.86 8.67
C ASN A 465 11.53 -6.31 8.21
N ALA A 466 10.71 -5.38 7.74
CA ALA A 466 9.29 -5.62 7.49
C ALA A 466 9.04 -5.91 6.02
N ARG A 467 8.01 -6.69 5.77
CA ARG A 467 7.42 -6.86 4.45
C ARG A 467 6.02 -6.30 4.49
N LEU A 468 5.71 -5.33 3.63
CA LEU A 468 4.38 -4.73 3.56
C LEU A 468 3.88 -4.88 2.12
N ALA A 469 2.69 -5.46 1.92
CA ALA A 469 2.25 -5.76 0.56
C ALA A 469 0.75 -5.68 0.33
N ASN A 470 0.39 -5.55 -0.95
CA ASN A 470 -0.96 -5.76 -1.48
C ASN A 470 -1.97 -4.74 -0.93
N GLY A 471 -1.71 -3.45 -1.20
CA GLY A 471 -2.58 -2.36 -0.78
C GLY A 471 -3.07 -1.49 -1.93
N LYS A 472 -4.09 -0.66 -1.69
CA LYS A 472 -4.32 0.50 -2.55
C LYS A 472 -3.10 1.42 -2.49
N ASN A 473 -2.68 1.70 -1.25
CA ASN A 473 -1.36 2.17 -0.89
C ASN A 473 -0.74 1.17 0.09
N VAL A 474 0.58 0.99 0.08
CA VAL A 474 1.23 0.08 1.05
C VAL A 474 1.50 0.80 2.37
N LEU A 475 2.27 1.89 2.35
CA LEU A 475 2.60 2.68 3.53
C LEU A 475 2.11 4.12 3.37
N ARG A 476 1.39 4.65 4.36
CA ARG A 476 1.05 6.06 4.46
C ARG A 476 1.63 6.68 5.72
N SER A 477 2.15 7.90 5.63
CA SER A 477 2.60 8.68 6.77
C SER A 477 2.21 10.15 6.57
N PHE A 478 1.28 10.63 7.40
CA PHE A 478 0.75 11.98 7.31
C PHE A 478 0.92 12.71 8.64
N SER A 479 1.47 13.93 8.59
CA SER A 479 1.73 14.76 9.78
C SER A 479 2.59 14.08 10.85
N SER A 480 3.59 13.31 10.42
CA SER A 480 4.40 12.44 11.28
C SER A 480 5.89 12.71 11.05
N MET A 481 6.63 13.01 12.12
CA MET A 481 8.05 13.35 12.07
C MET A 481 8.94 12.16 12.44
N HIS A 482 10.08 12.05 11.78
CA HIS A 482 11.11 11.05 12.04
C HIS A 482 10.59 9.60 11.91
N VAL A 483 9.86 9.32 10.83
CA VAL A 483 9.52 7.94 10.48
C VAL A 483 10.70 7.29 9.77
N GLU A 484 11.13 6.12 10.20
CA GLU A 484 12.22 5.36 9.58
C GLU A 484 11.69 4.05 9.00
N VAL A 485 11.97 3.78 7.72
CA VAL A 485 11.72 2.48 7.08
C VAL A 485 13.08 1.88 6.71
N ILE A 486 13.43 0.77 7.36
CA ILE A 486 14.79 0.23 7.34
C ILE A 486 14.76 -1.25 6.97
N ASN A 487 15.64 -1.65 6.05
CA ASN A 487 15.88 -3.05 5.70
C ASN A 487 14.58 -3.81 5.39
N SER A 488 13.69 -3.17 4.64
CA SER A 488 12.31 -3.63 4.44
C SER A 488 12.00 -3.85 2.95
N MET A 489 10.88 -4.51 2.67
CA MET A 489 10.36 -4.67 1.31
C MET A 489 8.91 -4.21 1.25
N LEU A 490 8.62 -3.28 0.35
CA LEU A 490 7.27 -2.82 0.07
C LEU A 490 6.89 -3.27 -1.33
N SER A 491 5.80 -4.03 -1.47
CA SER A 491 5.41 -4.61 -2.75
C SER A 491 3.92 -4.54 -3.09
N TYR A 492 3.62 -4.44 -4.39
CA TYR A 492 2.27 -4.49 -4.96
C TYR A 492 1.31 -3.43 -4.39
N ALA A 493 1.34 -2.26 -5.01
CA ALA A 493 0.37 -1.20 -4.73
C ALA A 493 -0.50 -0.88 -5.95
N ARG A 494 -1.80 -0.63 -5.72
CA ARG A 494 -2.67 -0.04 -6.74
C ARG A 494 -2.16 1.31 -7.22
N ASN A 495 -1.72 2.15 -6.28
CA ASN A 495 -1.28 3.51 -6.51
C ASN A 495 0.20 3.65 -6.15
N PHE A 496 0.50 3.68 -4.85
CA PHE A 496 1.85 3.95 -4.33
C PHE A 496 2.28 2.96 -3.26
N LEU A 497 3.57 2.63 -3.26
CA LEU A 497 4.15 1.84 -2.19
C LEU A 497 4.31 2.70 -0.93
N VAL A 498 4.69 3.98 -1.08
CA VAL A 498 4.72 4.96 0.00
C VAL A 498 3.97 6.23 -0.42
N SER A 499 3.14 6.75 0.47
CA SER A 499 2.51 8.06 0.35
C SER A 499 2.81 8.89 1.60
N LEU A 500 3.45 10.05 1.39
CA LEU A 500 3.80 11.00 2.43
C LEU A 500 3.04 12.30 2.19
N GLY A 501 2.56 12.89 3.28
CA GLY A 501 1.90 14.18 3.19
C GLY A 501 1.62 14.76 4.56
N THR A 502 0.68 15.69 4.58
CA THR A 502 0.23 16.32 5.82
C THR A 502 -1.27 16.47 5.82
N ASN A 503 -1.85 16.30 7.01
CA ASN A 503 -3.22 16.69 7.31
C ASN A 503 -3.25 18.08 7.97
N GLU A 504 -2.10 18.64 8.32
CA GLU A 504 -1.95 20.05 8.72
C GLU A 504 -1.90 20.94 7.49
N TYR A 505 -2.80 21.92 7.42
CA TYR A 505 -2.88 22.89 6.32
C TYR A 505 -3.41 24.23 6.82
N ILE A 506 -3.18 25.28 6.04
CA ILE A 506 -3.67 26.63 6.30
C ILE A 506 -4.88 26.91 5.41
N LEU A 507 -5.99 27.32 6.02
CA LEU A 507 -7.17 27.80 5.30
C LEU A 507 -6.91 29.16 4.66
N ILE A 508 -7.51 29.39 3.50
CA ILE A 508 -7.40 30.66 2.78
C ILE A 508 -8.15 31.76 3.54
N ASP A 509 -7.44 32.84 3.87
CA ASP A 509 -8.02 34.05 4.47
C ASP A 509 -8.56 34.98 3.38
N GLY A 510 -9.88 34.94 3.19
CA GLY A 510 -10.60 35.73 2.19
C GLY A 510 -10.41 37.25 2.32
N SER A 511 -10.09 37.75 3.52
CA SER A 511 -9.94 39.18 3.79
C SER A 511 -8.61 39.77 3.31
N LYS A 512 -7.65 38.91 2.93
CA LYS A 512 -6.34 39.34 2.44
C LYS A 512 -6.43 39.96 1.07
N THR A 513 -5.71 41.07 0.87
CA THR A 513 -5.59 41.75 -0.41
C THR A 513 -4.42 41.18 -1.21
N TYR A 514 -4.66 40.90 -2.49
CA TYR A 514 -3.67 40.44 -3.46
C TYR A 514 -3.75 41.21 -4.77
N ASP A 515 -2.63 41.26 -5.49
CA ASP A 515 -2.57 41.80 -6.85
C ASP A 515 -2.87 40.69 -7.87
N PHE A 516 -3.98 40.86 -8.59
CA PHE A 516 -4.44 39.95 -9.63
C PHE A 516 -4.20 40.53 -11.02
N THR A 517 -3.87 39.68 -11.99
CA THR A 517 -3.70 40.10 -13.39
C THR A 517 -5.03 39.96 -14.14
N ASP A 518 -5.45 40.99 -14.87
CA ASP A 518 -6.62 40.94 -15.75
C ASP A 518 -6.28 40.36 -17.15
N LEU A 519 -7.29 40.22 -18.02
CA LEU A 519 -7.11 39.69 -19.39
C LEU A 519 -6.26 40.59 -20.30
N ASN A 520 -6.08 41.86 -19.94
CA ASN A 520 -5.25 42.82 -20.66
C ASN A 520 -3.80 42.86 -20.12
N GLY A 521 -3.53 42.17 -19.00
CA GLY A 521 -2.24 42.16 -18.33
C GLY A 521 -2.07 43.25 -17.27
N ASN A 522 -3.12 43.99 -16.91
CA ASN A 522 -3.07 44.99 -15.85
C ASN A 522 -3.24 44.36 -14.48
N LEU A 523 -2.66 44.98 -13.45
CA LEU A 523 -2.82 44.56 -12.07
C LEU A 523 -4.03 45.25 -11.42
N THR A 524 -4.81 44.46 -10.68
CA THR A 524 -5.90 44.94 -9.83
C THR A 524 -5.70 44.39 -8.42
N SER A 525 -5.74 45.27 -7.42
CA SER A 525 -5.59 44.87 -6.01
C SER A 525 -6.98 44.71 -5.38
N LEU A 526 -7.34 43.50 -4.96
CA LEU A 526 -8.64 43.18 -4.35
C LEU A 526 -8.47 42.20 -3.19
N GLN A 527 -9.46 42.16 -2.28
CA GLN A 527 -9.56 41.06 -1.32
C GLN A 527 -9.86 39.75 -2.07
N ILE A 528 -9.33 38.63 -1.57
CA ILE A 528 -9.56 37.30 -2.16
C ILE A 528 -11.06 37.03 -2.24
N GLU A 529 -11.83 37.26 -1.18
CA GLU A 529 -13.27 37.01 -1.20
C GLU A 529 -14.03 37.86 -2.24
N ASP A 530 -13.67 39.14 -2.39
CA ASP A 530 -14.26 40.03 -3.40
C ASP A 530 -13.90 39.64 -4.83
N TYR A 531 -12.67 39.15 -5.04
CA TYR A 531 -12.20 38.72 -6.35
C TYR A 531 -12.89 37.43 -6.81
N PHE A 532 -13.03 36.48 -5.89
CA PHE A 532 -13.55 35.13 -6.13
C PHE A 532 -15.07 35.00 -5.94
N GLN A 533 -15.81 36.11 -5.81
CA GLN A 533 -17.27 36.08 -5.74
C GLN A 533 -17.91 35.77 -7.11
N THR A 534 -19.11 35.17 -7.09
CA THR A 534 -19.93 34.98 -8.31
C THR A 534 -20.19 36.31 -9.01
N ASN A 535 -20.03 36.34 -10.34
CA ASN A 535 -20.05 37.55 -11.18
C ASN A 535 -18.92 38.56 -10.89
N GLY A 536 -17.97 38.24 -10.01
CA GLY A 536 -16.77 39.02 -9.73
C GLY A 536 -15.73 38.95 -10.84
N VAL A 537 -14.60 39.62 -10.63
CA VAL A 537 -13.50 39.68 -11.63
C VAL A 537 -12.94 38.30 -11.91
N GLY A 538 -12.69 37.49 -10.87
CA GLY A 538 -12.17 36.14 -11.02
C GLY A 538 -13.15 35.21 -11.75
N ASP A 539 -14.44 35.32 -11.45
CA ASP A 539 -15.49 34.52 -12.11
C ASP A 539 -15.54 34.82 -13.62
N ASN A 540 -15.48 36.10 -13.99
CA ASN A 540 -15.46 36.50 -15.40
C ASN A 540 -14.22 35.97 -16.15
N ILE A 541 -13.04 35.99 -15.53
CA ILE A 541 -11.81 35.46 -16.12
C ILE A 541 -11.89 33.94 -16.28
N LEU A 542 -12.37 33.21 -15.27
CA LEU A 542 -12.50 31.76 -15.33
C LEU A 542 -13.58 31.32 -16.33
N ASN A 543 -14.70 32.05 -16.41
CA ASN A 543 -15.71 31.84 -17.46
C ASN A 543 -15.10 32.04 -18.87
N ALA A 544 -14.30 33.10 -19.06
CA ALA A 544 -13.58 33.33 -20.30
C ALA A 544 -12.55 32.23 -20.62
N TYR A 545 -11.85 31.71 -19.61
CA TYR A 545 -10.92 30.59 -19.76
C TYR A 545 -11.64 29.34 -20.26
N LEU A 546 -12.70 28.90 -19.56
CA LEU A 546 -13.49 27.72 -19.93
C LEU A 546 -14.03 27.84 -21.36
N GLN A 547 -14.60 29.00 -21.70
CA GLN A 547 -15.20 29.26 -23.01
C GLN A 547 -14.19 29.60 -24.12
N ALA A 548 -12.88 29.64 -23.83
CA ALA A 548 -11.85 30.13 -24.76
C ALA A 548 -12.16 31.52 -25.36
N ASN A 549 -12.67 32.43 -24.52
CA ASN A 549 -13.02 33.79 -24.91
C ASN A 549 -11.96 34.79 -24.42
N PHE A 550 -10.75 34.69 -24.96
CA PHE A 550 -9.64 35.58 -24.63
C PHE A 550 -8.73 35.78 -25.84
N SER A 551 -8.09 36.95 -25.94
CA SER A 551 -7.26 37.33 -27.09
C SER A 551 -5.78 36.97 -26.92
N SER A 552 -5.30 36.81 -25.68
CA SER A 552 -3.90 36.50 -25.35
C SER A 552 -3.81 35.31 -24.40
N LYS A 553 -3.18 34.22 -24.87
CA LYS A 553 -2.87 33.03 -24.05
C LYS A 553 -1.92 33.38 -22.90
N GLU A 554 -0.94 34.23 -23.16
CA GLU A 554 0.04 34.65 -22.16
C GLU A 554 -0.63 35.44 -21.02
N ASN A 555 -1.51 36.38 -21.35
CA ASN A 555 -2.23 37.14 -20.33
C ASN A 555 -3.21 36.25 -19.55
N MET A 556 -3.90 35.33 -20.22
CA MET A 556 -4.74 34.35 -19.54
C MET A 556 -3.91 33.51 -18.57
N LYS A 557 -2.75 32.98 -18.99
CA LYS A 557 -1.84 32.23 -18.10
C LYS A 557 -1.43 33.07 -16.88
N LYS A 558 -1.03 34.33 -17.08
CA LYS A 558 -0.67 35.24 -15.97
C LYS A 558 -1.84 35.49 -15.02
N ALA A 559 -3.06 35.62 -15.54
CA ALA A 559 -4.26 35.77 -14.72
C ALA A 559 -4.50 34.53 -13.85
N LEU A 560 -4.50 33.33 -14.44
CA LEU A 560 -4.65 32.06 -13.71
C LEU A 560 -3.55 31.87 -12.65
N LEU A 561 -2.29 32.14 -13.00
CA LEU A 561 -1.18 32.05 -12.04
C LEU A 561 -1.25 33.12 -10.94
N SER A 562 -1.84 34.29 -11.19
CA SER A 562 -2.10 35.26 -10.13
C SER A 562 -3.17 34.78 -9.15
N MET A 563 -4.18 34.04 -9.63
CA MET A 563 -5.15 33.36 -8.76
C MET A 563 -4.46 32.29 -7.90
N GLN A 564 -3.62 31.44 -8.50
CA GLN A 564 -2.90 30.39 -7.76
C GLN A 564 -2.06 30.98 -6.63
N ARG A 565 -1.31 32.06 -6.89
CA ARG A 565 -0.47 32.73 -5.89
C ARG A 565 -1.26 33.29 -4.71
N ALA A 566 -2.48 33.77 -4.95
CA ALA A 566 -3.36 34.25 -3.88
C ALA A 566 -3.88 33.10 -3.01
N LEU A 567 -4.16 31.94 -3.61
CA LEU A 567 -4.64 30.74 -2.90
C LEU A 567 -3.49 29.94 -2.26
N SER A 568 -2.26 30.08 -2.76
CA SER A 568 -1.07 29.31 -2.36
C SER A 568 0.10 30.19 -1.94
N ASN A 569 -0.12 31.09 -0.98
CA ASN A 569 0.96 31.96 -0.51
C ASN A 569 2.03 31.17 0.27
N GLU A 570 3.14 30.86 -0.40
CA GLU A 570 4.27 30.12 0.16
C GLU A 570 4.84 30.71 1.45
N LYS A 571 4.74 32.04 1.65
CA LYS A 571 5.26 32.71 2.85
C LYS A 571 4.56 32.28 4.13
N LEU A 572 3.36 31.71 4.02
CA LEU A 572 2.61 31.21 5.19
C LEU A 572 3.15 29.88 5.72
N ILE A 573 3.93 29.16 4.91
CA ILE A 573 4.50 27.85 5.24
C ILE A 573 6.03 27.87 5.18
N GLN A 574 6.62 29.07 5.25
CA GLN A 574 8.06 29.29 5.32
C GLN A 574 8.45 29.93 6.66
N ASP A 575 9.67 29.65 7.12
CA ASP A 575 10.27 30.31 8.27
C ASP A 575 10.76 31.74 7.94
N GLU A 576 11.38 32.42 8.91
CA GLU A 576 11.91 33.78 8.74
C GLU A 576 13.06 33.87 7.72
N GLU A 577 13.74 32.75 7.43
CA GLU A 577 14.82 32.65 6.44
C GLU A 577 14.31 32.25 5.04
N ASN A 578 12.99 32.04 4.90
CA ASN A 578 12.30 31.55 3.71
C ASN A 578 12.50 30.04 3.43
N ASN A 579 12.91 29.25 4.41
CA ASN A 579 12.94 27.79 4.26
C ASN A 579 11.54 27.21 4.52
N PRO A 580 11.14 26.13 3.81
CA PRO A 580 9.86 25.49 4.06
C PRO A 580 9.79 24.90 5.49
N ILE A 581 8.63 25.08 6.15
CA ILE A 581 8.34 24.47 7.45
C ILE A 581 7.76 23.08 7.22
N TYR A 582 8.57 22.05 7.42
CA TYR A 582 8.14 20.66 7.26
C TYR A 582 7.26 20.18 8.41
N LYS A 583 6.16 19.50 8.08
CA LYS A 583 5.24 18.86 9.05
C LYS A 583 5.18 17.34 8.93
N GLY A 584 6.11 16.77 8.17
CA GLY A 584 6.36 15.34 8.17
C GLY A 584 7.77 15.06 7.68
N SER A 585 8.37 13.99 8.18
CA SER A 585 9.65 13.51 7.68
C SER A 585 9.77 11.99 7.70
N MET A 586 10.35 11.44 6.65
CA MET A 586 10.64 10.01 6.54
C MET A 586 12.07 9.77 6.05
N LYS A 587 12.72 8.77 6.64
CA LYS A 587 13.99 8.22 6.17
C LYS A 587 13.78 6.79 5.70
N ILE A 588 14.20 6.50 4.47
CA ILE A 588 14.13 5.17 3.86
C ILE A 588 15.55 4.66 3.65
N LYS A 589 15.87 3.54 4.28
CA LYS A 589 17.21 2.97 4.29
C LYS A 589 17.17 1.48 3.92
N ASP A 590 18.06 1.05 3.03
CA ASP A 590 18.24 -0.37 2.64
C ASP A 590 16.93 -1.08 2.27
N THR A 591 16.02 -0.37 1.61
CA THR A 591 14.64 -0.84 1.39
C THR A 591 14.39 -1.14 -0.09
N PHE A 592 13.61 -2.19 -0.38
CA PHE A 592 13.26 -2.58 -1.74
C PHE A 592 11.80 -2.21 -2.08
N PHE A 593 11.62 -1.54 -3.21
CA PHE A 593 10.32 -1.21 -3.77
C PHE A 593 10.02 -2.10 -4.97
N TYR A 594 8.85 -2.75 -4.99
CA TYR A 594 8.49 -3.69 -6.04
C TYR A 594 7.04 -3.54 -6.50
N GLN A 595 6.87 -3.07 -7.73
CA GLN A 595 5.59 -2.92 -8.44
C GLN A 595 4.55 -2.00 -7.77
N SER A 596 4.37 -0.83 -8.36
CA SER A 596 3.28 0.12 -8.12
C SER A 596 2.44 0.32 -9.38
N GLY A 597 1.21 0.82 -9.26
CA GLY A 597 0.40 1.22 -10.41
C GLY A 597 0.74 2.59 -10.98
N ILE A 598 1.29 3.49 -10.14
CA ILE A 598 1.67 4.86 -10.54
C ILE A 598 3.16 5.07 -10.32
N ALA A 599 3.57 5.26 -9.06
CA ALA A 599 4.96 5.49 -8.66
C ALA A 599 5.25 4.78 -7.34
N ALA A 600 6.52 4.50 -7.07
CA ALA A 600 6.89 3.86 -5.81
C ALA A 600 6.57 4.78 -4.61
N ILE A 601 6.95 6.05 -4.68
CA ILE A 601 6.76 7.03 -3.61
C ILE A 601 5.98 8.23 -4.12
N SER A 602 5.01 8.70 -3.35
CA SER A 602 4.29 9.94 -3.58
C SER A 602 4.47 10.94 -2.45
N LEU A 603 4.62 12.22 -2.81
CA LEU A 603 4.61 13.37 -1.92
C LEU A 603 3.35 14.18 -2.20
N GLU A 604 2.37 14.04 -1.33
CA GLU A 604 1.02 14.58 -1.49
C GLU A 604 0.92 16.03 -1.01
N SER A 605 0.11 16.80 -1.74
CA SER A 605 -0.36 18.12 -1.35
C SER A 605 -1.84 18.24 -1.74
N MET A 606 -2.59 19.07 -1.04
CA MET A 606 -4.01 19.27 -1.35
C MET A 606 -4.18 19.98 -2.69
N PHE A 607 -5.19 19.56 -3.45
CA PHE A 607 -5.67 20.37 -4.57
C PHE A 607 -6.17 21.72 -4.06
N ASN A 608 -5.83 22.78 -4.79
CA ASN A 608 -6.01 24.15 -4.33
C ASN A 608 -6.53 25.09 -5.44
N GLY A 609 -7.42 24.56 -6.30
CA GLY A 609 -8.01 25.32 -7.39
C GLY A 609 -9.09 26.31 -6.93
N PRO A 610 -9.33 27.39 -7.70
CA PRO A 610 -10.39 28.39 -7.44
C PRO A 610 -11.77 27.82 -7.13
N PHE A 611 -12.12 26.71 -7.78
CA PHE A 611 -13.44 26.11 -7.63
C PHE A 611 -13.66 25.59 -6.21
N LEU A 612 -12.63 24.98 -5.61
CA LEU A 612 -12.68 24.45 -4.25
C LEU A 612 -12.76 25.56 -3.19
N TYR A 613 -12.37 26.80 -3.52
CA TYR A 613 -12.51 27.94 -2.62
C TYR A 613 -13.92 28.54 -2.65
N SER A 614 -14.47 28.87 -3.82
CA SER A 614 -15.70 29.66 -3.91
C SER A 614 -16.72 29.22 -4.98
N ASN A 615 -16.61 28.01 -5.53
CA ASN A 615 -17.50 27.49 -6.58
C ASN A 615 -17.47 28.25 -7.92
N ILE A 616 -16.45 29.07 -8.17
CA ILE A 616 -16.28 29.73 -9.47
C ILE A 616 -15.38 28.88 -10.39
N PRO A 617 -15.65 28.85 -11.72
CA PRO A 617 -16.59 29.68 -12.45
C PRO A 617 -18.05 29.25 -12.34
N SER A 618 -18.93 30.24 -12.33
CA SER A 618 -20.38 30.09 -12.21
C SER A 618 -21.01 29.24 -13.33
N VAL A 619 -20.44 29.25 -14.54
CA VAL A 619 -20.92 28.46 -15.68
C VAL A 619 -20.92 26.95 -15.42
N ILE A 620 -20.02 26.43 -14.57
CA ILE A 620 -20.01 25.00 -14.22
C ILE A 620 -21.33 24.64 -13.53
N TRP A 621 -21.77 25.46 -12.57
CA TRP A 621 -23.01 25.22 -11.84
C TRP A 621 -24.27 25.53 -12.63
N GLU A 622 -24.22 26.43 -13.62
CA GLU A 622 -25.33 26.62 -14.56
C GLU A 622 -25.60 25.35 -15.37
N VAL A 623 -24.56 24.62 -15.74
CA VAL A 623 -24.67 23.34 -16.44
C VAL A 623 -25.13 22.24 -15.48
N LEU A 624 -24.55 22.15 -14.28
CA LEU A 624 -24.90 21.11 -13.30
C LEU A 624 -26.30 21.28 -12.71
N GLY A 625 -26.79 22.51 -12.53
CA GLY A 625 -28.15 22.79 -12.06
C GLY A 625 -29.26 22.33 -13.02
N MET A 626 -28.90 21.84 -14.21
CA MET A 626 -29.84 21.17 -15.12
C MET A 626 -30.11 19.70 -14.72
N LEU A 627 -29.42 19.19 -13.70
CA LEU A 627 -29.40 17.79 -13.29
C LEU A 627 -29.83 17.65 -11.83
N GLU A 628 -30.30 16.45 -11.48
CA GLU A 628 -30.75 16.10 -10.13
C GLU A 628 -30.11 14.77 -9.70
N THR A 629 -29.97 14.56 -8.39
CA THR A 629 -29.63 13.24 -7.81
C THR A 629 -30.75 12.23 -8.07
N GLN A 630 -30.51 10.95 -7.78
CA GLN A 630 -31.58 9.94 -7.83
C GLN A 630 -32.76 10.24 -6.88
N GLU A 631 -32.51 11.02 -5.83
CA GLU A 631 -33.54 11.47 -4.88
C GLU A 631 -34.27 12.75 -5.36
N GLY A 632 -33.97 13.25 -6.57
CA GLY A 632 -34.58 14.44 -7.15
C GLY A 632 -34.04 15.77 -6.61
N ILE A 633 -32.84 15.76 -6.02
CA ILE A 633 -32.19 16.96 -5.46
C ILE A 633 -31.37 17.64 -6.56
N PRO A 634 -31.64 18.90 -6.93
CA PRO A 634 -30.84 19.62 -7.93
C PRO A 634 -29.36 19.67 -7.54
N LEU A 635 -28.44 19.35 -8.45
CA LEU A 635 -27.01 19.31 -8.11
C LEU A 635 -26.46 20.67 -7.69
N ASP A 636 -27.02 21.77 -8.19
CA ASP A 636 -26.62 23.12 -7.80
C ASP A 636 -27.00 23.50 -6.36
N SER A 637 -27.89 22.73 -5.72
CA SER A 637 -28.17 22.83 -4.29
C SER A 637 -27.10 22.16 -3.41
N LEU A 638 -26.17 21.40 -4.02
CA LEU A 638 -25.09 20.66 -3.34
C LEU A 638 -23.74 21.38 -3.42
N LYS A 639 -23.74 22.68 -3.70
CA LYS A 639 -22.52 23.51 -3.75
C LYS A 639 -21.79 23.50 -2.41
N THR A 640 -20.48 23.30 -2.46
CA THR A 640 -19.59 23.31 -1.29
C THR A 640 -18.46 24.30 -1.51
N SER A 641 -17.98 24.99 -0.48
CA SER A 641 -16.96 26.04 -0.63
C SER A 641 -15.93 25.95 0.49
N LYS A 642 -14.82 26.68 0.37
CA LYS A 642 -13.75 26.73 1.37
C LYS A 642 -13.16 25.35 1.72
N ILE A 643 -13.03 24.52 0.68
CA ILE A 643 -12.39 23.20 0.73
C ILE A 643 -10.89 23.33 0.44
N ALA A 644 -10.55 24.30 -0.41
CA ALA A 644 -9.18 24.69 -0.76
C ALA A 644 -8.35 25.07 0.48
N GLY A 645 -7.05 24.76 0.46
CA GLY A 645 -6.11 25.03 1.54
C GLY A 645 -4.66 24.82 1.12
N LEU A 646 -3.75 25.39 1.90
CA LEU A 646 -2.31 25.30 1.68
C LEU A 646 -1.69 24.26 2.63
N SER A 647 -1.32 23.10 2.10
CA SER A 647 -0.65 22.03 2.85
C SER A 647 0.78 22.41 3.24
N TYR A 648 1.20 22.04 4.45
CA TYR A 648 2.62 22.03 4.79
C TYR A 648 3.39 20.95 4.00
N PRO A 649 4.66 21.18 3.66
CA PRO A 649 5.49 20.18 2.97
C PRO A 649 5.99 19.08 3.91
N VAL A 650 6.52 18.01 3.31
CA VAL A 650 7.25 16.94 4.00
C VAL A 650 8.66 16.77 3.44
N GLU A 651 9.54 16.16 4.23
CA GLU A 651 10.91 15.81 3.82
C GLU A 651 11.10 14.29 3.75
N LEU A 652 11.76 13.84 2.69
CA LEU A 652 12.12 12.44 2.50
C LEU A 652 13.63 12.31 2.29
N GLU A 653 14.27 11.46 3.07
CA GLU A 653 15.66 11.02 2.86
C GLU A 653 15.66 9.57 2.35
N ILE A 654 16.38 9.30 1.26
CA ILE A 654 16.60 7.95 0.72
C ILE A 654 18.10 7.64 0.78
N CYS A 655 18.47 6.57 1.48
CA CYS A 655 19.86 6.19 1.69
C CYS A 655 20.09 4.67 1.67
N GLY A 656 21.36 4.27 1.77
CA GLY A 656 21.77 2.87 1.77
C GLY A 656 21.53 2.18 0.43
N ASN A 657 21.42 0.85 0.47
CA ASN A 657 21.16 -0.06 -0.65
C ASN A 657 19.67 -0.08 -1.04
N THR A 658 19.02 1.08 -1.05
CA THR A 658 17.61 1.20 -1.46
C THR A 658 17.49 1.02 -2.97
N LYS A 659 16.48 0.25 -3.43
CA LYS A 659 16.31 -0.10 -4.86
C LYS A 659 14.85 -0.03 -5.33
N PHE A 660 14.65 0.34 -6.59
CA PHE A 660 13.34 0.45 -7.24
C PHE A 660 13.18 -0.58 -8.36
N TYR A 661 12.60 -1.74 -8.03
CA TYR A 661 12.19 -2.78 -8.97
C TYR A 661 10.77 -2.48 -9.51
N ASP A 662 10.56 -1.28 -10.05
CA ASP A 662 9.23 -0.75 -10.37
C ASP A 662 9.05 -0.40 -11.87
N TYR A 663 9.57 -1.28 -12.74
CA TYR A 663 9.31 -1.17 -14.16
C TYR A 663 7.86 -1.54 -14.49
N LYS A 664 7.22 -0.65 -15.23
CA LYS A 664 5.87 -0.83 -15.77
C LYS A 664 5.87 -0.48 -17.26
N THR A 665 5.01 -1.14 -18.03
CA THR A 665 4.80 -0.72 -19.42
C THR A 665 4.23 0.69 -19.41
N THR A 666 4.61 1.52 -20.39
CA THR A 666 4.10 2.91 -20.46
C THR A 666 2.57 2.98 -20.51
N ASP A 667 1.93 1.99 -21.15
CA ASP A 667 0.47 1.85 -21.21
C ASP A 667 -0.17 1.44 -19.88
N SER A 668 0.56 0.81 -18.95
CA SER A 668 0.03 0.33 -17.67
C SER A 668 0.19 1.32 -16.52
N VAL A 669 0.77 2.51 -16.77
CA VAL A 669 0.71 3.62 -15.81
C VAL A 669 -0.76 4.02 -15.68
N ASP A 670 -1.33 3.92 -14.48
CA ASP A 670 -2.77 4.07 -14.28
C ASP A 670 -3.12 4.93 -13.05
N ILE A 671 -3.58 6.15 -13.34
CA ILE A 671 -3.98 7.16 -12.34
C ILE A 671 -5.46 7.08 -11.92
N SER A 672 -6.26 6.15 -12.48
CA SER A 672 -7.69 6.01 -12.13
C SER A 672 -7.93 5.62 -10.67
N GLY A 673 -6.91 5.08 -9.99
CA GLY A 673 -6.96 4.82 -8.56
C GLY A 673 -6.92 6.07 -7.66
N LEU A 674 -6.68 7.27 -8.22
CA LEU A 674 -6.68 8.57 -7.51
C LEU A 674 -7.96 9.38 -7.73
N ILE A 675 -8.56 9.24 -8.91
CA ILE A 675 -9.71 10.01 -9.35
C ILE A 675 -10.65 9.08 -10.08
N THR A 676 -11.93 9.08 -9.68
CA THR A 676 -13.00 8.42 -10.44
C THR A 676 -13.70 9.41 -11.34
N GLU A 677 -14.12 8.98 -12.53
CA GLU A 677 -14.93 9.78 -13.45
C GLU A 677 -16.12 8.97 -13.99
N ASN A 678 -17.24 9.64 -14.28
CA ASN A 678 -18.42 9.05 -14.94
C ASN A 678 -18.92 9.90 -16.11
N ILE A 679 -18.02 10.62 -16.78
CA ILE A 679 -18.34 11.61 -17.82
C ILE A 679 -18.98 10.93 -19.03
N SER A 680 -18.55 9.72 -19.37
CA SER A 680 -19.17 8.93 -20.45
C SER A 680 -20.65 8.63 -20.17
N LYS A 681 -20.96 8.17 -18.94
CA LYS A 681 -22.35 7.91 -18.50
C LYS A 681 -23.16 9.20 -18.48
N PHE A 682 -22.53 10.29 -18.06
CA PHE A 682 -23.16 11.60 -18.10
C PHE A 682 -23.51 12.02 -19.53
N ALA A 683 -22.58 11.92 -20.47
CA ALA A 683 -22.82 12.22 -21.88
C ALA A 683 -23.97 11.36 -22.45
N GLN A 684 -24.03 10.07 -22.11
CA GLN A 684 -25.14 9.16 -22.46
C GLN A 684 -26.48 9.56 -21.84
N SER A 685 -26.48 10.07 -20.61
CA SER A 685 -27.71 10.54 -19.95
C SER A 685 -28.30 11.79 -20.61
N VAL A 686 -27.44 12.65 -21.16
CA VAL A 686 -27.83 13.87 -21.88
C VAL A 686 -28.20 13.56 -23.33
N ASP A 687 -27.45 12.67 -23.96
CA ASP A 687 -27.66 12.18 -25.33
C ASP A 687 -27.51 10.66 -25.38
N PRO A 688 -28.63 9.90 -25.36
CA PRO A 688 -28.60 8.44 -25.42
C PRO A 688 -27.95 7.84 -26.68
N SER A 689 -27.67 8.67 -27.71
CA SER A 689 -26.96 8.24 -28.92
C SER A 689 -25.43 8.39 -28.83
N TYR A 690 -24.91 8.92 -27.71
CA TYR A 690 -23.49 9.05 -27.46
C TYR A 690 -22.85 7.67 -27.16
N GLU A 691 -22.11 7.13 -28.12
CA GLU A 691 -21.34 5.89 -27.96
C GLU A 691 -19.87 6.12 -27.58
N GLY A 692 -19.47 7.38 -27.33
CA GLY A 692 -18.08 7.73 -27.00
C GLY A 692 -17.67 7.29 -25.60
N ILE A 693 -16.36 7.12 -25.39
CA ILE A 693 -15.76 6.89 -24.07
C ILE A 693 -14.81 8.04 -23.79
N ILE A 694 -15.08 8.76 -22.72
CA ILE A 694 -14.19 9.71 -22.04
C ILE A 694 -13.74 8.99 -20.78
N ASP A 695 -12.43 8.83 -20.63
CA ASP A 695 -11.76 8.18 -19.50
C ASP A 695 -10.85 9.20 -18.79
N ILE A 696 -10.23 8.78 -17.68
CA ILE A 696 -9.35 9.63 -16.88
C ILE A 696 -8.16 10.17 -17.69
N ASP A 697 -7.56 9.37 -18.58
CA ASP A 697 -6.40 9.75 -19.39
C ASP A 697 -6.76 10.85 -20.41
N LYS A 698 -8.01 10.93 -20.85
CA LYS A 698 -8.50 12.00 -21.74
C LYS A 698 -8.76 13.30 -20.99
N ILE A 699 -9.23 13.22 -19.75
CA ILE A 699 -9.57 14.42 -18.97
C ILE A 699 -8.39 14.97 -18.19
N PHE A 700 -7.49 14.08 -17.77
CA PHE A 700 -6.31 14.39 -16.99
C PHE A 700 -5.08 13.72 -17.62
N PRO A 701 -4.58 14.25 -18.76
CA PRO A 701 -3.58 13.61 -19.61
C PRO A 701 -2.15 13.66 -19.02
N ILE A 702 -2.01 13.54 -17.69
CA ILE A 702 -0.72 13.46 -16.99
C ILE A 702 0.12 12.33 -17.57
N LYS A 703 -0.50 11.15 -17.78
CA LYS A 703 0.19 9.98 -18.33
C LYS A 703 0.84 10.30 -19.66
N GLN A 704 0.08 10.79 -20.64
CA GLN A 704 0.61 11.10 -21.97
C GLN A 704 1.78 12.10 -21.88
N TYR A 705 1.60 13.19 -21.13
CA TYR A 705 2.64 14.22 -21.02
C TYR A 705 3.88 13.74 -20.27
N LEU A 706 3.70 12.90 -19.25
CA LEU A 706 4.79 12.25 -18.56
C LEU A 706 5.60 11.38 -19.52
N ILE A 707 4.92 10.50 -20.29
CA ILE A 707 5.60 9.61 -21.24
C ILE A 707 6.31 10.41 -22.34
N ASP A 708 5.70 11.46 -22.87
CA ASP A 708 6.32 12.32 -23.89
C ASP A 708 7.61 12.97 -23.36
N LYS A 709 7.56 13.59 -22.18
CA LYS A 709 8.74 14.22 -21.55
C LYS A 709 9.79 13.18 -21.15
N ALA A 710 9.37 12.07 -20.56
CA ALA A 710 10.25 10.96 -20.19
C ALA A 710 11.01 10.41 -21.41
N THR A 711 10.35 10.32 -22.57
CA THR A 711 10.97 9.94 -23.84
C THR A 711 12.06 10.92 -24.24
N THR A 712 11.77 12.23 -24.19
CA THR A 712 12.77 13.27 -24.55
C THR A 712 13.97 13.31 -23.61
N GLN A 713 13.79 12.93 -22.35
CA GLN A 713 14.86 12.86 -21.34
C GLN A 713 15.60 11.51 -21.31
N GLY A 714 15.24 10.55 -22.17
CA GLY A 714 15.88 9.23 -22.19
C GLY A 714 15.56 8.38 -20.96
N SER A 715 14.37 8.52 -20.39
CA SER A 715 13.88 7.71 -19.25
C SER A 715 13.14 6.44 -19.68
N ILE A 716 12.92 6.26 -20.99
CA ILE A 716 12.17 5.11 -21.54
C ILE A 716 13.15 4.00 -21.92
N TYR A 717 12.95 2.82 -21.32
CA TYR A 717 13.63 1.60 -21.72
C TYR A 717 12.79 0.85 -22.76
N THR A 718 13.43 0.25 -23.76
CA THR A 718 12.73 -0.49 -24.84
C THR A 718 13.25 -1.92 -24.90
N ASP A 719 12.33 -2.88 -24.82
CA ASP A 719 12.63 -4.30 -24.97
C ASP A 719 11.52 -5.00 -25.76
N ASN A 720 11.90 -5.83 -26.74
CA ASN A 720 10.99 -6.55 -27.63
C ASN A 720 9.88 -5.70 -28.27
N GLY A 721 10.18 -4.43 -28.60
CA GLY A 721 9.24 -3.49 -29.20
C GLY A 721 8.20 -2.90 -28.23
N LYS A 722 8.28 -3.23 -26.93
CA LYS A 722 7.51 -2.60 -25.85
C LYS A 722 8.36 -1.56 -25.14
N THR A 723 7.70 -0.52 -24.66
CA THR A 723 8.33 0.56 -23.90
C THR A 723 7.98 0.47 -22.43
N TYR A 724 8.96 0.75 -21.58
CA TYR A 724 8.88 0.63 -20.14
C TYR A 724 9.40 1.89 -19.47
N ILE A 725 8.83 2.19 -18.31
CA ILE A 725 9.21 3.30 -17.46
C ILE A 725 9.33 2.83 -16.01
N ASN A 726 10.27 3.40 -15.27
CA ASN A 726 10.39 3.22 -13.83
C ASN A 726 10.23 4.59 -13.16
N LEU A 727 9.27 4.70 -12.24
CA LEU A 727 8.80 5.94 -11.62
C LEU A 727 9.02 5.89 -10.10
N PRO A 728 10.24 6.19 -9.60
CA PRO A 728 10.50 6.21 -8.18
C PRO A 728 9.66 7.21 -7.39
N ILE A 729 9.54 8.47 -7.85
CA ILE A 729 8.97 9.57 -7.06
C ILE A 729 7.96 10.35 -7.90
N ALA A 730 6.80 10.65 -7.29
CA ALA A 730 5.80 11.58 -7.80
C ALA A 730 5.47 12.65 -6.75
N TYR A 731 5.36 13.90 -7.19
CA TYR A 731 4.86 15.01 -6.38
C TYR A 731 3.50 15.41 -6.92
N TYR A 732 2.51 15.49 -6.03
CA TYR A 732 1.19 15.98 -6.39
C TYR A 732 1.28 17.45 -6.81
N GLY A 733 0.65 17.77 -7.94
CA GLY A 733 0.44 19.13 -8.44
C GLY A 733 -0.98 19.62 -8.15
N GLY A 734 -1.36 20.72 -8.79
CA GLY A 734 -2.60 21.45 -8.55
C GLY A 734 -2.48 22.44 -7.38
N GLY A 735 -2.07 21.96 -6.21
CA GLY A 735 -1.66 22.79 -5.07
C GLY A 735 -0.14 22.96 -4.99
N LEU A 736 0.30 23.94 -4.17
CA LEU A 736 1.73 24.18 -3.95
C LEU A 736 2.34 23.02 -3.17
N ASN A 737 3.37 22.41 -3.74
CA ASN A 737 4.11 21.31 -3.13
C ASN A 737 5.59 21.70 -2.95
N LEU A 738 5.93 22.11 -1.73
CA LEU A 738 7.32 22.44 -1.33
C LEU A 738 8.05 21.24 -0.70
N SER A 739 7.50 20.03 -0.84
CA SER A 739 8.13 18.83 -0.29
C SER A 739 9.47 18.57 -0.96
N LYS A 740 10.37 17.94 -0.22
CA LYS A 740 11.76 17.73 -0.64
C LYS A 740 12.12 16.26 -0.57
N VAL A 741 12.81 15.76 -1.60
CA VAL A 741 13.49 14.47 -1.56
C VAL A 741 15.00 14.69 -1.60
N GLU A 742 15.70 14.07 -0.66
CA GLU A 742 17.14 13.97 -0.63
C GLU A 742 17.56 12.51 -0.83
N VAL A 743 18.47 12.28 -1.77
CA VAL A 743 19.00 10.94 -2.05
C VAL A 743 20.49 10.97 -1.78
N SER A 744 20.94 10.23 -0.77
CA SER A 744 22.29 10.34 -0.22
C SER A 744 23.25 9.23 -0.68
N THR A 745 22.80 8.30 -1.54
CA THR A 745 23.62 7.20 -2.05
C THR A 745 23.98 7.41 -3.52
N GLU A 746 25.27 7.32 -3.87
CA GLU A 746 25.71 7.47 -5.27
C GLU A 746 25.15 6.37 -6.18
N ASP A 747 25.08 5.13 -5.69
CA ASP A 747 24.65 3.94 -6.46
C ASP A 747 23.28 4.08 -7.11
N ILE A 748 22.36 4.80 -6.47
CA ILE A 748 21.01 5.03 -6.99
C ILE A 748 20.91 6.37 -7.73
N THR A 749 21.62 7.39 -7.24
CA THR A 749 21.59 8.75 -7.78
C THR A 749 22.09 8.78 -9.23
N ILE A 750 23.06 7.93 -9.59
CA ILE A 750 23.55 7.83 -10.97
C ILE A 750 22.48 7.35 -11.96
N HIS A 751 21.43 6.67 -11.50
CA HIS A 751 20.34 6.17 -12.34
C HIS A 751 19.12 7.09 -12.35
N PHE A 752 19.09 8.16 -11.56
CA PHE A 752 17.99 9.12 -11.57
C PHE A 752 18.16 10.13 -12.70
N ASN A 753 17.05 10.48 -13.36
CA ASN A 753 16.97 11.63 -14.23
C ASN A 753 16.52 12.88 -13.46
N PRO A 754 16.80 14.08 -13.97
CA PRO A 754 16.23 15.31 -13.42
C PRO A 754 14.70 15.27 -13.36
N GLU A 755 14.12 16.07 -12.48
CA GLU A 755 12.67 16.16 -12.33
C GLU A 755 11.97 16.57 -13.64
N ILE A 756 10.85 15.92 -13.93
CA ILE A 756 9.93 16.24 -15.01
C ILE A 756 8.75 16.99 -14.42
N GLU A 757 8.55 18.24 -14.84
CA GLU A 757 7.34 19.00 -14.50
C GLU A 757 6.26 18.83 -15.56
N ILE A 758 5.01 18.57 -15.14
CA ILE A 758 3.84 18.45 -16.01
C ILE A 758 2.89 19.61 -15.68
N ASP A 759 3.00 20.68 -16.48
CA ASP A 759 2.08 21.83 -16.44
C ASP A 759 0.91 21.57 -17.40
N LEU A 760 -0.30 21.48 -16.84
CA LEU A 760 -1.53 21.26 -17.61
C LEU A 760 -2.09 22.55 -18.22
N ILE A 761 -1.73 23.73 -17.70
CA ILE A 761 -2.28 25.01 -18.13
C ILE A 761 -1.96 25.27 -19.60
N ASP A 762 -0.70 25.08 -20.00
CA ASP A 762 -0.26 25.38 -21.37
C ASP A 762 -1.03 24.57 -22.41
N ASN A 763 -1.31 23.31 -22.09
CA ASN A 763 -2.06 22.43 -22.96
C ASN A 763 -3.54 22.83 -23.03
N TYR A 764 -4.17 23.10 -21.89
CA TYR A 764 -5.58 23.50 -21.88
C TYR A 764 -5.83 24.90 -22.44
N LEU A 765 -4.85 25.80 -22.39
CA LEU A 765 -4.92 27.09 -23.09
C LEU A 765 -4.91 26.95 -24.62
N ASN A 766 -4.44 25.81 -25.15
CA ASN A 766 -4.49 25.52 -26.58
C ASN A 766 -5.87 25.00 -27.05
N LEU A 767 -6.76 24.63 -26.13
CA LEU A 767 -8.12 24.19 -26.45
C LEU A 767 -9.01 25.38 -26.81
N GLY A 768 -9.46 25.43 -28.07
CA GLY A 768 -10.35 26.48 -28.60
C GLY A 768 -11.81 26.34 -28.15
N GLN A 769 -12.68 27.21 -28.70
CA GLN A 769 -14.12 27.23 -28.39
C GLN A 769 -14.88 25.97 -28.83
N GLY A 770 -14.24 25.11 -29.63
CA GLY A 770 -14.88 23.96 -30.28
C GLY A 770 -15.63 24.37 -31.55
N SER A 771 -15.70 23.47 -32.53
CA SER A 771 -16.40 23.68 -33.79
C SER A 771 -17.93 23.52 -33.67
N ASN A 772 -18.39 22.94 -32.55
CA ASN A 772 -19.79 22.65 -32.26
C ASN A 772 -20.02 22.59 -30.72
N THR A 773 -21.29 22.52 -30.30
CA THR A 773 -21.69 22.52 -28.88
C THR A 773 -21.06 21.38 -28.06
N VAL A 774 -20.90 20.18 -28.64
CA VAL A 774 -20.34 19.02 -27.93
C VAL A 774 -18.83 19.18 -27.73
N GLU A 775 -18.11 19.63 -28.77
CA GLU A 775 -16.68 19.93 -28.68
C GLU A 775 -16.41 21.10 -27.72
N MET A 776 -17.29 22.11 -27.70
CA MET A 776 -17.25 23.20 -26.73
C MET A 776 -17.40 22.67 -25.30
N LEU A 777 -18.43 21.86 -25.03
CA LEU A 777 -18.66 21.27 -23.71
C LEU A 777 -17.52 20.35 -23.28
N LYS A 778 -16.98 19.54 -24.20
CA LYS A 778 -15.78 18.73 -23.97
C LYS A 778 -14.60 19.60 -23.54
N ASN A 779 -14.25 20.62 -24.32
CA ASN A 779 -13.10 21.49 -24.02
C ASN A 779 -13.30 22.26 -22.70
N MET A 780 -14.54 22.65 -22.37
CA MET A 780 -14.88 23.23 -21.07
C MET A 780 -14.65 22.24 -19.92
N MET A 781 -15.11 20.99 -20.04
CA MET A 781 -14.89 19.96 -19.01
C MET A 781 -13.40 19.67 -18.79
N LEU A 782 -12.60 19.59 -19.87
CA LEU A 782 -11.15 19.41 -19.78
C LEU A 782 -10.49 20.56 -19.00
N LYS A 783 -10.87 21.80 -19.27
CA LYS A 783 -10.37 22.97 -18.55
C LYS A 783 -10.87 23.06 -17.12
N ALA A 784 -12.07 22.56 -16.82
CA ALA A 784 -12.62 22.56 -15.47
C ALA A 784 -11.74 21.76 -14.50
N VAL A 785 -11.01 20.75 -14.99
CA VAL A 785 -10.06 19.97 -14.19
C VAL A 785 -9.04 20.87 -13.48
N THR A 786 -8.36 21.78 -14.18
CA THR A 786 -7.38 22.70 -13.54
C THR A 786 -8.01 23.78 -12.69
N VAL A 787 -9.28 24.13 -12.92
CA VAL A 787 -10.01 25.03 -12.01
C VAL A 787 -10.29 24.35 -10.67
N VAL A 788 -10.48 23.03 -10.67
CA VAL A 788 -10.69 22.24 -9.44
C VAL A 788 -9.35 21.85 -8.79
N THR A 789 -8.44 21.23 -9.54
CA THR A 789 -7.16 20.76 -8.99
C THR A 789 -6.24 21.91 -8.60
N GLY A 790 -6.31 23.01 -9.37
CA GLY A 790 -5.38 24.13 -9.32
C GLY A 790 -4.32 24.04 -10.43
N TYR A 791 -3.38 24.98 -10.38
CA TYR A 791 -2.51 25.34 -11.50
C TYR A 791 -1.03 24.97 -11.30
N GLU A 792 -0.65 24.48 -10.13
CA GLU A 792 0.73 24.04 -9.88
C GLU A 792 1.06 22.75 -10.66
N PRO A 793 2.29 22.59 -11.17
CA PRO A 793 2.64 21.42 -11.97
C PRO A 793 2.78 20.16 -11.11
N PHE A 794 2.44 19.02 -11.69
CA PHE A 794 2.86 17.72 -11.14
C PHE A 794 4.33 17.50 -11.43
N LYS A 795 5.06 16.83 -10.53
CA LYS A 795 6.48 16.54 -10.76
C LYS A 795 6.76 15.06 -10.63
N PHE A 796 7.70 14.56 -11.42
CA PHE A 796 8.09 13.15 -11.40
C PHE A 796 9.61 13.03 -11.49
N VAL A 797 10.17 12.07 -10.74
CA VAL A 797 11.54 11.61 -10.95
C VAL A 797 11.45 10.24 -11.60
N CYS A 798 12.09 10.09 -12.76
CA CYS A 798 12.18 8.84 -13.49
C CYS A 798 13.59 8.25 -13.34
N MET A 799 13.70 6.93 -13.43
CA MET A 799 15.01 6.33 -13.69
C MET A 799 15.42 6.54 -15.16
N LYS A 800 16.73 6.45 -15.42
CA LYS A 800 17.28 6.42 -16.78
C LYS A 800 16.77 5.19 -17.53
N GLY A 801 16.59 5.33 -18.84
CA GLY A 801 16.22 4.24 -19.75
C GLY A 801 17.39 3.29 -20.05
N ASP A 802 18.30 3.07 -19.11
CA ASP A 802 19.49 2.22 -19.26
C ASP A 802 19.22 0.73 -18.96
N GLY A 803 18.02 0.42 -18.42
CA GLY A 803 17.60 -0.93 -18.10
C GLY A 803 18.07 -1.44 -16.73
N TYR A 804 18.59 -0.56 -15.86
CA TYR A 804 19.00 -0.91 -14.51
C TYR A 804 17.87 -1.58 -13.71
N LEU A 805 18.04 -2.84 -13.31
CA LEU A 805 17.05 -3.71 -12.64
C LEU A 805 15.82 -4.10 -13.48
N TYR A 806 15.82 -3.87 -14.80
CA TYR A 806 14.73 -4.33 -15.67
C TYR A 806 14.68 -5.87 -15.71
N GLY A 807 13.50 -6.43 -15.45
CA GLY A 807 13.29 -7.87 -15.40
C GLY A 807 13.85 -8.56 -14.15
N GLU A 808 14.45 -7.80 -13.23
CA GLU A 808 14.89 -8.31 -11.94
C GLU A 808 13.78 -8.25 -10.89
N THR A 809 13.93 -9.04 -9.83
CA THR A 809 13.02 -9.07 -8.69
C THR A 809 13.83 -8.92 -7.41
N PRO A 810 13.27 -8.29 -6.35
CA PRO A 810 13.96 -8.14 -5.08
C PRO A 810 14.16 -9.50 -4.42
N LYS A 811 15.34 -9.71 -3.83
CA LYS A 811 15.67 -10.95 -3.11
C LYS A 811 15.64 -10.70 -1.61
N ILE A 812 14.77 -11.40 -0.89
CA ILE A 812 14.67 -11.23 0.57
C ILE A 812 15.96 -11.69 1.28
N SER A 813 16.72 -12.61 0.66
CA SER A 813 18.04 -13.01 1.17
C SER A 813 19.00 -11.83 1.38
N ASP A 814 18.88 -10.79 0.56
CA ASP A 814 19.76 -9.63 0.66
C ASP A 814 19.43 -8.82 1.92
N LEU A 815 18.14 -8.75 2.31
CA LEU A 815 17.71 -8.09 3.55
C LEU A 815 18.21 -8.85 4.79
N ILE A 816 18.20 -10.20 4.74
CA ILE A 816 18.75 -11.04 5.81
C ILE A 816 20.26 -10.77 5.96
N LEU A 817 20.98 -10.68 4.84
CA LEU A 817 22.43 -10.44 4.86
C LEU A 817 22.78 -9.03 5.36
N ASN A 818 22.03 -8.00 4.97
CA ASN A 818 22.22 -6.64 5.47
C ASN A 818 22.02 -6.58 6.99
N ASN A 819 20.96 -7.24 7.50
CA ASN A 819 20.68 -7.32 8.94
C ASN A 819 21.84 -7.95 9.72
N ILE A 820 22.37 -9.07 9.24
CA ILE A 820 23.51 -9.78 9.86
C ILE A 820 24.76 -8.90 9.93
N LYS A 821 25.00 -8.06 8.92
CA LYS A 821 26.17 -7.16 8.90
C LYS A 821 25.98 -5.88 9.71
N GLY A 822 24.76 -5.59 10.18
CA GLY A 822 24.40 -4.33 10.83
C GLY A 822 24.48 -3.13 9.88
N GLU A 823 24.26 -3.36 8.58
CA GLU A 823 24.45 -2.35 7.52
C GLU A 823 23.37 -1.28 7.47
#